data_AF-A0A1Y1UL34-F1
#
_entry.id   AF-A0A1Y1UL34-F1
#
_cell.length_a   1.000
_cell.length_b   1.000
_cell.length_c   1.000
_cell.angle_alpha   90.00
_cell.angle_beta   90.00
_cell.angle_gamma   90.00
#
_symmetry.space_group_name_H-M   'P 1'
#
loop_
_entity.id
_entity.type
_entity.pdbx_description
1 polymer ?
#
loop_
_entity_poly.entity_id
_entity_poly.type
_entity_poly.pdbx_seq_one_letter_code
_entity_poly.pdbx_strand_id
1 'polypeptide(L)'
;MQAYSSIEGLIQKRHDEWSARAESSSTTSMSTNSIKRDSLTWKQKGNTPALSHLLSVQGGRVLSLAADENCVYAGCQSLENEIVVFSRNTLRPMFKLLGHQGSVLALMIVEDRGWLVSSSSAGDVRIWSTKTFEPVYIIHPCDDTSGDIYSLAWDDRAGGTLYFGSQSASIEWINFADPGSLHQDPTRTRKASLQTAASHTVAVSSSEATSSSSKPTPPSLPRQRTGRYRPHKFFDNPPISGSTTPTSPVPGCKKGHSYATSSHASPQLANLNTLEPTVSRHSAQSNGEKSLNGPKAVELDVGPGARIAFAHFGYVYALHLIPRNEGQSWLVSGSGDSDIKIWLCKAEGGLKLIQTFQELSGAVHSLAFRDSLLFAGMQDGQVGVWDLETFACIRNIDLHAADVLALSVLGEDLYAGAADGQVARIDGKFENTSSWAAHEGIVLSSVIVQATHGWEYITAGNDSFVKIWSISRPSTLPLSGEIEVEGEGDTMLLALSKLIAVPTVSDEAHRESCRQGAHLLKRLLQQLGAQSEVISGENGRNPLVLATFVGRETGRPRKRVLFYGHYDVQPAAEAGWESDPWTLAGRNGYLYGRGVSDNKGPILAVACAASSLRQKRELDVDLVMLIEGEEEAGSRGFAPTVRKHKDAIGHIDVVLLSNSTWVGEDDPCVVFGMRGVVYAHLEISSKGADAHSGVDGGSVAEPMFDMIRVLGGIADSQGVRIPDFYDQVRSPTPEEMQHLTDVSIATGRSVEDLSRVWRDPSFSIANISSTGSSNKTVIPRRVTADISMRIVPDQDLETITANLKAHCKNLYDDLHSSNTFEIKVTHSASWWLTSLDSPYFKSLECAIEDVWGAKPLKIREGGTVPTIFWLEREFGAPCVHLPLGQASDAGHLANERMRLLNLRNGKRVVESYLARLALLE
;
A
#
# COMPACT_ATOMS: atom_id res chain seq x y z
N MET A 1 -64.84 6.50 -32.62
CA MET A 1 -64.55 6.55 -31.17
C MET A 1 -63.84 5.27 -30.67
N GLN A 2 -63.06 4.56 -31.50
CA GLN A 2 -62.22 3.41 -31.11
C GLN A 2 -60.74 3.57 -31.51
N ALA A 3 -60.36 4.73 -32.07
CA ALA A 3 -58.99 5.06 -32.47
C ALA A 3 -58.29 6.06 -31.52
N TYR A 4 -58.92 6.39 -30.38
CA TYR A 4 -58.37 7.29 -29.36
C TYR A 4 -57.84 6.55 -28.13
N SER A 5 -58.48 5.46 -27.70
CA SER A 5 -57.99 4.62 -26.59
C SER A 5 -56.70 3.85 -26.93
N SER A 6 -56.43 3.59 -28.21
CA SER A 6 -55.17 3.00 -28.67
C SER A 6 -53.98 3.97 -28.63
N ILE A 7 -54.24 5.29 -28.63
CA ILE A 7 -53.20 6.32 -28.60
C ILE A 7 -52.76 6.61 -27.16
N GLU A 8 -53.69 6.69 -26.21
CA GLU A 8 -53.35 6.88 -24.78
C GLU A 8 -52.51 5.70 -24.23
N GLY A 9 -52.84 4.46 -24.59
CA GLY A 9 -52.04 3.29 -24.22
C GLY A 9 -50.63 3.27 -24.86
N LEU A 10 -50.45 3.90 -26.03
CA LEU A 10 -49.14 4.05 -26.69
C LEU A 10 -48.32 5.22 -26.12
N ILE A 11 -48.98 6.27 -25.61
CA ILE A 11 -48.32 7.40 -24.95
C ILE A 11 -47.84 7.01 -23.56
N GLN A 12 -48.67 6.32 -22.75
CA GLN A 12 -48.26 5.87 -21.42
C GLN A 12 -47.07 4.91 -21.50
N LYS A 13 -47.14 3.92 -22.40
CA LYS A 13 -46.06 2.94 -22.59
C LYS A 13 -44.75 3.58 -23.08
N ARG A 14 -44.81 4.63 -23.90
CA ARG A 14 -43.63 5.44 -24.27
C ARG A 14 -43.12 6.32 -23.14
N HIS A 15 -43.97 6.76 -22.22
CA HIS A 15 -43.52 7.56 -21.07
C HIS A 15 -42.73 6.70 -20.08
N ASP A 16 -43.24 5.50 -19.79
CA ASP A 16 -42.57 4.51 -18.94
C ASP A 16 -41.26 4.00 -19.57
N GLU A 17 -41.25 3.74 -20.89
CA GLU A 17 -40.03 3.41 -21.66
C GLU A 17 -39.01 4.56 -21.74
N TRP A 18 -39.42 5.81 -21.56
CA TRP A 18 -38.51 6.97 -21.59
C TRP A 18 -37.92 7.27 -20.21
N SER A 19 -38.70 7.12 -19.14
CA SER A 19 -38.19 7.19 -17.76
C SER A 19 -37.14 6.09 -17.48
N ALA A 20 -37.37 4.85 -17.94
CA ALA A 20 -36.39 3.77 -17.84
C ALA A 20 -35.10 3.99 -18.68
N ARG A 21 -35.15 4.88 -19.68
CA ARG A 21 -33.99 5.25 -20.53
C ARG A 21 -33.21 6.47 -20.01
N ALA A 22 -33.85 7.30 -19.20
CA ALA A 22 -33.19 8.43 -18.53
C ALA A 22 -32.23 7.95 -17.42
N GLU A 23 -32.50 6.80 -16.79
CA GLU A 23 -31.63 6.20 -15.77
C GLU A 23 -30.43 5.40 -16.33
N SER A 24 -30.34 5.20 -17.66
CA SER A 24 -29.36 4.28 -18.28
C SER A 24 -28.45 4.91 -19.35
N SER A 25 -28.40 6.25 -19.48
CA SER A 25 -27.38 6.89 -20.33
C SER A 25 -26.98 8.31 -19.91
N SER A 26 -25.73 8.48 -19.45
CA SER A 26 -25.03 9.77 -19.48
C SER A 26 -23.62 9.63 -20.04
N THR A 27 -23.52 9.98 -21.33
CA THR A 27 -22.39 10.63 -22.01
C THR A 27 -20.96 10.43 -21.48
N THR A 28 -20.17 9.68 -22.26
CA THR A 28 -18.70 9.76 -22.29
C THR A 28 -18.23 11.16 -22.70
N SER A 29 -17.78 11.98 -21.73
CA SER A 29 -16.81 13.04 -22.01
C SER A 29 -15.41 12.49 -21.78
N MET A 30 -14.45 12.81 -22.66
CA MET A 30 -13.04 12.48 -22.43
C MET A 30 -12.60 13.07 -21.08
N SER A 31 -12.27 12.21 -20.12
CA SER A 31 -11.76 12.61 -18.80
C SER A 31 -10.44 11.93 -18.51
N THR A 32 -9.58 12.68 -17.84
CA THR A 32 -8.29 12.23 -17.30
C THR A 32 -8.48 11.11 -16.27
N ASN A 33 -7.43 10.31 -16.06
CA ASN A 33 -7.46 9.09 -15.24
C ASN A 33 -8.07 9.29 -13.83
N SER A 34 -9.34 8.96 -13.63
CA SER A 34 -9.94 8.89 -12.30
C SER A 34 -9.67 7.53 -11.66
N ILE A 35 -8.93 7.51 -10.56
CA ILE A 35 -8.80 6.34 -9.68
C ILE A 35 -10.21 5.92 -9.22
N LYS A 36 -10.51 4.61 -9.25
CA LYS A 36 -11.83 4.10 -8.83
C LYS A 36 -12.07 4.41 -7.34
N ARG A 37 -13.18 5.08 -7.05
CA ARG A 37 -13.71 5.28 -5.70
C ARG A 37 -14.31 3.98 -5.18
N ASP A 38 -14.09 3.66 -3.91
CA ASP A 38 -14.50 2.39 -3.31
C ASP A 38 -15.56 2.63 -2.23
N SER A 39 -16.82 2.62 -2.64
CA SER A 39 -17.97 3.09 -1.84
C SER A 39 -18.48 2.09 -0.80
N LEU A 40 -17.64 1.16 -0.33
CA LEU A 40 -18.04 0.03 0.53
C LEU A 40 -17.88 0.29 2.04
N THR A 41 -17.23 1.40 2.44
CA THR A 41 -16.67 1.62 3.78
C THR A 41 -17.54 2.37 4.79
N TRP A 42 -18.63 3.06 4.39
CA TRP A 42 -19.47 3.83 5.34
C TRP A 42 -20.36 3.00 6.28
N LYS A 43 -20.52 1.69 6.07
CA LYS A 43 -21.42 0.88 6.90
C LYS A 43 -20.71 0.39 8.17
N GLN A 44 -21.19 0.87 9.32
CA GLN A 44 -20.76 0.46 10.65
C GLN A 44 -20.73 -1.07 10.79
N LYS A 45 -19.51 -1.63 10.85
CA LYS A 45 -19.22 -2.99 11.32
C LYS A 45 -18.52 -2.85 12.69
N GLY A 46 -18.62 -3.87 13.55
CA GLY A 46 -17.80 -4.01 14.76
C GLY A 46 -18.17 -3.14 15.98
N ASN A 47 -17.43 -3.34 17.07
CA ASN A 47 -17.72 -2.79 18.39
C ASN A 47 -17.07 -1.42 18.61
N THR A 48 -17.83 -0.47 19.15
CA THR A 48 -17.34 0.81 19.68
C THR A 48 -16.40 0.58 20.87
N PRO A 49 -15.22 1.24 20.93
CA PRO A 49 -14.36 1.18 22.11
C PRO A 49 -15.01 1.84 23.33
N ALA A 50 -14.69 1.35 24.52
CA ALA A 50 -15.26 1.91 25.75
C ALA A 50 -14.66 3.29 26.06
N LEU A 51 -15.52 4.30 26.23
CA LEU A 51 -15.11 5.59 26.81
C LEU A 51 -14.73 5.35 28.28
N SER A 52 -13.45 5.48 28.61
CA SER A 52 -12.98 5.36 30.00
C SER A 52 -13.22 6.65 30.76
N HIS A 53 -12.78 7.78 30.20
CA HIS A 53 -12.74 9.07 30.89
C HIS A 53 -13.05 10.26 29.97
N LEU A 54 -13.54 11.34 30.58
CA LEU A 54 -13.85 12.61 29.94
C LEU A 54 -13.28 13.74 30.80
N LEU A 55 -12.44 14.56 30.20
CA LEU A 55 -11.74 15.69 30.81
C LEU A 55 -12.28 16.99 30.21
N SER A 56 -12.64 17.97 31.03
CA SER A 56 -13.16 19.26 30.56
C SER A 56 -12.14 20.37 30.72
N VAL A 57 -11.97 21.20 29.68
CA VAL A 57 -11.13 22.41 29.72
C VAL A 57 -11.90 23.69 30.09
N GLN A 58 -13.21 23.58 30.42
CA GLN A 58 -14.08 24.65 30.91
C GLN A 58 -14.18 25.89 29.98
N GLY A 59 -15.07 25.81 28.97
CA GLY A 59 -15.48 26.96 28.17
C GLY A 59 -14.52 27.39 27.04
N GLY A 60 -13.39 26.71 26.89
CA GLY A 60 -12.52 26.77 25.71
C GLY A 60 -12.64 25.51 24.85
N ARG A 61 -12.19 25.60 23.59
CA ARG A 61 -12.12 24.45 22.65
C ARG A 61 -10.71 23.87 22.66
N VAL A 62 -10.57 22.56 22.49
CA VAL A 62 -9.25 21.92 22.37
C VAL A 62 -8.94 21.72 20.89
N LEU A 63 -7.91 22.43 20.39
CA LEU A 63 -7.52 22.37 18.98
C LEU A 63 -6.41 21.33 18.73
N SER A 64 -5.55 21.10 19.73
CA SER A 64 -4.39 20.21 19.62
C SER A 64 -4.17 19.40 20.90
N LEU A 65 -3.69 18.17 20.74
CA LEU A 65 -3.30 17.28 21.81
C LEU A 65 -1.84 16.85 21.70
N ALA A 66 -1.22 16.63 22.86
CA ALA A 66 -0.11 15.71 23.02
C ALA A 66 -0.28 14.97 24.35
N ALA A 67 0.34 13.79 24.51
CA ALA A 67 0.31 13.05 25.76
C ALA A 67 1.60 12.23 25.94
N ASP A 68 2.08 12.16 27.18
CA ASP A 68 3.21 11.30 27.60
C ASP A 68 2.70 10.23 28.60
N GLU A 69 3.60 9.48 29.23
CA GLU A 69 3.26 8.47 30.25
C GLU A 69 2.45 9.04 31.44
N ASN A 70 2.63 10.32 31.78
CA ASN A 70 2.15 10.93 33.02
C ASN A 70 1.07 11.99 32.80
N CYS A 71 1.05 12.64 31.63
CA CYS A 71 0.27 13.85 31.36
C CYS A 71 -0.46 13.81 30.01
N VAL A 72 -1.60 14.50 29.94
CA VAL A 72 -2.27 14.90 28.70
C VAL A 72 -2.25 16.43 28.61
N TYR A 73 -1.79 16.95 27.48
CA TYR A 73 -1.65 18.38 27.20
C TYR A 73 -2.70 18.79 26.18
N ALA A 74 -3.59 19.70 26.56
CA ALA A 74 -4.68 20.19 25.72
C ALA A 74 -4.44 21.66 25.33
N GLY A 75 -4.07 21.89 24.07
CA GLY A 75 -3.87 23.23 23.50
C GLY A 75 -5.22 23.87 23.18
N CYS A 76 -5.51 25.01 23.82
CA CYS A 76 -6.85 25.57 23.81
C CYS A 76 -7.01 26.85 22.96
N GLN A 77 -8.21 27.01 22.41
CA GLN A 77 -8.78 28.30 22.03
C GLN A 77 -9.70 28.77 23.16
N SER A 78 -9.30 29.83 23.85
CA SER A 78 -9.96 30.34 25.07
C SER A 78 -9.75 31.85 25.18
N LEU A 79 -10.07 32.46 26.34
CA LEU A 79 -9.73 33.85 26.62
C LEU A 79 -8.22 34.07 26.85
N GLU A 80 -7.52 33.07 27.39
CA GLU A 80 -6.11 33.14 27.80
C GLU A 80 -5.16 32.35 26.88
N ASN A 81 -5.72 31.59 25.92
CA ASN A 81 -5.01 30.67 25.01
C ASN A 81 -4.06 29.69 25.73
N GLU A 82 -4.54 29.10 26.84
CA GLU A 82 -3.71 28.22 27.65
C GLU A 82 -3.45 26.84 27.04
N ILE A 83 -2.41 26.18 27.55
CA ILE A 83 -2.30 24.71 27.49
C ILE A 83 -2.74 24.18 28.85
N VAL A 84 -3.79 23.35 28.88
CA VAL A 84 -4.25 22.69 30.12
C VAL A 84 -3.53 21.34 30.24
N VAL A 85 -2.82 21.14 31.36
CA VAL A 85 -2.10 19.89 31.65
C VAL A 85 -2.93 19.05 32.61
N PHE A 86 -3.37 17.87 32.17
CA PHE A 86 -4.08 16.88 32.99
C PHE A 86 -3.14 15.76 33.40
N SER A 87 -3.26 15.30 34.65
CA SER A 87 -2.60 14.08 35.11
C SER A 87 -3.28 12.84 34.52
N ARG A 88 -2.54 11.91 33.92
CA ARG A 88 -3.08 10.58 33.53
C ARG A 88 -3.41 9.72 34.75
N ASN A 89 -2.64 9.84 35.83
CA ASN A 89 -2.85 9.09 37.07
C ASN A 89 -4.06 9.54 37.90
N THR A 90 -4.37 10.84 37.93
CA THR A 90 -5.48 11.39 38.74
C THR A 90 -6.64 11.97 37.93
N LEU A 91 -6.48 12.10 36.61
CA LEU A 91 -7.47 12.61 35.65
C LEU A 91 -8.00 14.01 36.00
N ARG A 92 -7.16 14.80 36.68
CA ARG A 92 -7.44 16.18 37.09
C ARG A 92 -6.49 17.16 36.41
N PRO A 93 -6.94 18.39 36.12
CA PRO A 93 -6.05 19.45 35.67
C PRO A 93 -5.04 19.79 36.78
N MET A 94 -3.76 19.79 36.44
CA MET A 94 -2.65 20.12 37.33
C MET A 94 -2.19 21.57 37.15
N PHE A 95 -1.97 21.97 35.89
CA PHE A 95 -1.37 23.26 35.52
C PHE A 95 -2.09 23.88 34.32
N LYS A 96 -2.03 25.20 34.23
CA LYS A 96 -2.31 25.97 33.01
C LYS A 96 -1.02 26.66 32.58
N LEU A 97 -0.54 26.37 31.37
CA LEU A 97 0.63 27.03 30.78
C LEU A 97 0.13 28.27 30.02
N LEU A 98 0.65 29.44 30.39
CA LEU A 98 0.22 30.74 29.88
C LEU A 98 1.36 31.45 29.17
N GLY A 99 1.08 32.07 28.01
CA GLY A 99 2.05 32.93 27.34
C GLY A 99 1.79 33.19 25.85
N HIS A 100 1.16 32.25 25.15
CA HIS A 100 0.83 32.42 23.72
C HIS A 100 -0.10 33.62 23.49
N GLN A 101 0.09 34.30 22.36
CA GLN A 101 -0.68 35.49 21.99
C GLN A 101 -1.90 35.19 21.11
N GLY A 102 -2.13 33.92 20.78
CA GLY A 102 -3.27 33.40 20.05
C GLY A 102 -3.50 31.92 20.37
N SER A 103 -4.62 31.37 19.91
CA SER A 103 -5.01 29.96 20.09
C SER A 103 -3.86 29.00 19.79
N VAL A 104 -3.67 27.98 20.63
CA VAL A 104 -2.63 26.94 20.45
C VAL A 104 -3.08 25.96 19.36
N LEU A 105 -2.34 25.88 18.26
CA LEU A 105 -2.73 25.16 17.04
C LEU A 105 -2.11 23.77 16.91
N ALA A 106 -0.87 23.59 17.37
CA ALA A 106 -0.22 22.29 17.41
C ALA A 106 0.57 22.10 18.72
N LEU A 107 0.63 20.85 19.16
CA LEU A 107 1.44 20.38 20.29
C LEU A 107 2.24 19.16 19.84
N MET A 108 3.45 19.02 20.37
CA MET A 108 4.32 17.87 20.14
C MET A 108 5.20 17.64 21.37
N ILE A 109 5.43 16.39 21.75
CA ILE A 109 6.35 16.05 22.85
C ILE A 109 7.66 15.52 22.27
N VAL A 110 8.76 15.94 22.88
CA VAL A 110 10.13 15.54 22.57
C VAL A 110 10.67 14.88 23.85
N GLU A 111 10.42 13.58 23.96
CA GLU A 111 10.57 12.81 25.21
C GLU A 111 12.02 12.74 25.70
N ASP A 112 12.97 12.56 24.79
CA ASP A 112 14.42 12.51 25.06
C ASP A 112 14.93 13.77 25.79
N ARG A 113 14.27 14.91 25.55
CA ARG A 113 14.61 16.21 26.18
C ARG A 113 13.70 16.59 27.34
N GLY A 114 12.58 15.89 27.53
CA GLY A 114 11.51 16.30 28.43
C GLY A 114 10.95 17.67 28.03
N TRP A 115 10.69 17.86 26.73
CA TRP A 115 10.19 19.11 26.14
C TRP A 115 8.77 18.93 25.59
N LEU A 116 7.91 19.91 25.87
CA LEU A 116 6.64 20.11 25.16
C LEU A 116 6.85 21.28 24.19
N VAL A 117 6.68 21.03 22.90
CA VAL A 117 6.69 22.05 21.84
C VAL A 117 5.26 22.44 21.51
N SER A 118 5.03 23.73 21.28
CA SER A 118 3.70 24.31 21.07
C SER A 118 3.77 25.48 20.08
N SER A 119 2.76 25.62 19.23
CA SER A 119 2.64 26.71 18.25
C SER A 119 1.27 27.40 18.31
N SER A 120 1.17 28.63 17.81
CA SER A 120 -0.06 29.42 17.88
C SER A 120 -0.49 30.10 16.57
N SER A 121 -1.74 30.57 16.59
CA SER A 121 -2.33 31.50 15.61
C SER A 121 -1.78 32.94 15.71
N ALA A 122 -0.79 33.21 16.55
CA ALA A 122 -0.02 34.45 16.55
C ALA A 122 1.39 34.27 15.95
N GLY A 123 1.71 33.07 15.44
CA GLY A 123 3.00 32.75 14.84
C GLY A 123 4.14 32.51 15.83
N ASP A 124 3.87 32.47 17.16
CA ASP A 124 4.89 32.15 18.16
C ASP A 124 4.97 30.66 18.47
N VAL A 125 6.20 30.12 18.52
CA VAL A 125 6.49 28.75 18.93
C VAL A 125 7.15 28.77 20.30
N ARG A 126 6.75 27.89 21.21
CA ARG A 126 7.28 27.80 22.57
C ARG A 126 7.65 26.37 22.92
N ILE A 127 8.75 26.25 23.67
CA ILE A 127 9.22 24.99 24.23
C ILE A 127 9.14 25.10 25.75
N TRP A 128 8.40 24.19 26.39
CA TRP A 128 8.20 24.11 27.84
C TRP A 128 8.90 22.87 28.38
N SER A 129 9.35 22.89 29.64
CA SER A 129 9.81 21.66 30.31
C SER A 129 8.60 20.83 30.75
N THR A 130 8.56 19.54 30.42
CA THR A 130 7.55 18.59 30.96
C THR A 130 7.77 18.26 32.44
N LYS A 131 8.91 18.69 33.02
CA LYS A 131 9.26 18.47 34.44
C LYS A 131 8.94 19.65 35.34
N THR A 132 9.20 20.89 34.89
CA THR A 132 8.94 22.10 35.69
C THR A 132 7.72 22.89 35.21
N PHE A 133 7.21 22.62 34.01
CA PHE A 133 6.14 23.40 33.36
C PHE A 133 6.47 24.89 33.17
N GLU A 134 7.77 25.22 33.13
CA GLU A 134 8.28 26.55 32.79
C GLU A 134 8.71 26.63 31.31
N PRO A 135 8.58 27.81 30.66
CA PRO A 135 9.05 28.02 29.29
C PRO A 135 10.59 28.02 29.25
N VAL A 136 11.15 27.17 28.40
CA VAL A 136 12.59 27.05 28.14
C VAL A 136 13.00 27.95 26.99
N TYR A 137 12.27 27.88 25.87
CA TYR A 137 12.52 28.68 24.67
C TYR A 137 11.25 29.37 24.15
N ILE A 138 11.42 30.57 23.62
CA ILE A 138 10.44 31.28 22.80
C ILE A 138 11.09 31.48 21.42
N ILE A 139 10.49 30.93 20.39
CA ILE A 139 11.01 30.95 19.02
C ILE A 139 10.13 31.89 18.19
N HIS A 140 10.78 32.87 17.56
CA HIS A 140 10.16 33.83 16.66
C HIS A 140 10.40 33.42 15.20
N PRO A 141 9.36 33.46 14.34
CA PRO A 141 9.46 33.10 12.93
C PRO A 141 10.36 34.07 12.17
N CYS A 142 10.79 33.68 10.97
CA CYS A 142 11.75 34.46 10.19
C CYS A 142 11.25 35.87 9.81
N ASP A 143 9.94 36.05 9.67
CA ASP A 143 9.32 37.35 9.44
C ASP A 143 7.90 37.46 10.04
N ASP A 144 7.37 38.68 10.11
CA ASP A 144 6.02 38.98 10.60
C ASP A 144 4.89 38.43 9.67
N THR A 145 5.20 37.64 8.63
CA THR A 145 4.24 37.15 7.61
C THR A 145 3.91 35.67 7.71
N SER A 146 4.63 34.88 8.52
CA SER A 146 4.39 33.43 8.65
C SER A 146 2.94 33.09 9.08
N GLY A 147 2.31 33.97 9.88
CA GLY A 147 0.90 33.86 10.26
C GLY A 147 0.64 32.72 11.24
N ASP A 148 -0.49 32.03 11.08
CA ASP A 148 -0.81 30.84 11.87
C ASP A 148 0.22 29.71 11.62
N ILE A 149 0.73 29.06 12.68
CA ILE A 149 1.61 27.88 12.58
C ILE A 149 0.81 26.62 12.92
N TYR A 150 0.54 25.79 11.92
CA TYR A 150 -0.39 24.65 12.00
C TYR A 150 0.26 23.31 12.35
N SER A 151 1.56 23.15 12.10
CA SER A 151 2.21 21.83 12.16
C SER A 151 3.64 21.91 12.69
N LEU A 152 4.06 20.85 13.38
CA LEU A 152 5.35 20.70 14.05
C LEU A 152 5.94 19.32 13.74
N ALA A 153 7.26 19.23 13.57
CA ALA A 153 7.98 17.96 13.50
C ALA A 153 9.40 18.09 14.08
N TRP A 154 9.86 17.06 14.79
CA TRP A 154 11.17 17.03 15.44
C TRP A 154 12.06 15.95 14.81
N ASP A 155 13.28 16.32 14.44
CA ASP A 155 14.36 15.43 14.00
C ASP A 155 15.44 15.44 15.09
N ASP A 156 15.72 14.30 15.72
CA ASP A 156 16.62 14.19 16.88
C ASP A 156 18.11 14.27 16.50
N ARG A 157 18.42 13.98 15.24
CA ARG A 157 19.78 13.89 14.70
C ARG A 157 20.54 15.21 14.83
N ALA A 158 21.87 15.09 14.98
CA ALA A 158 22.83 16.20 14.99
C ALA A 158 22.36 17.38 15.86
N GLY A 159 22.16 17.12 17.15
CA GLY A 159 21.80 18.16 18.13
C GLY A 159 20.32 18.55 18.14
N GLY A 160 19.51 18.05 17.21
CA GLY A 160 18.07 18.24 17.17
C GLY A 160 17.65 19.40 16.26
N THR A 161 16.66 19.19 15.40
CA THR A 161 16.06 20.21 14.53
C THR A 161 14.54 20.20 14.67
N LEU A 162 13.96 21.35 15.03
CA LEU A 162 12.52 21.58 15.01
C LEU A 162 12.11 22.18 13.67
N TYR A 163 11.21 21.51 12.95
CA TYR A 163 10.56 22.00 11.74
C TYR A 163 9.12 22.41 12.05
N PHE A 164 8.62 23.46 11.38
CA PHE A 164 7.24 23.91 11.54
C PHE A 164 6.67 24.48 10.23
N GLY A 165 5.38 24.22 10.00
CA GLY A 165 4.64 24.59 8.80
C GLY A 165 3.62 25.71 9.07
N SER A 166 3.55 26.68 8.17
CA SER A 166 2.81 27.93 8.40
C SER A 166 1.74 28.25 7.35
N GLN A 167 0.90 29.23 7.67
CA GLN A 167 -0.09 29.85 6.79
C GLN A 167 0.56 30.56 5.59
N SER A 168 1.81 31.03 5.71
CA SER A 168 2.55 31.62 4.57
C SER A 168 3.01 30.61 3.51
N ALA A 169 2.55 29.35 3.62
CA ALA A 169 3.02 28.21 2.82
C ALA A 169 4.53 27.95 2.96
N SER A 170 5.14 28.40 4.06
CA SER A 170 6.53 28.13 4.40
C SER A 170 6.69 26.85 5.21
N ILE A 171 7.86 26.23 5.07
CA ILE A 171 8.42 25.35 6.09
C ILE A 171 9.68 26.05 6.62
N GLU A 172 9.72 26.26 7.94
CA GLU A 172 10.79 26.92 8.66
C GLU A 172 11.38 25.96 9.70
N TRP A 173 12.63 26.18 10.11
CA TRP A 173 13.28 25.32 11.09
C TRP A 173 14.29 26.03 12.00
N ILE A 174 14.62 25.39 13.11
CA ILE A 174 15.72 25.78 13.99
C ILE A 174 16.48 24.53 14.46
N ASN A 175 17.80 24.57 14.34
CA ASN A 175 18.70 23.48 14.75
C ASN A 175 19.41 23.87 16.06
N PHE A 176 19.58 22.90 16.95
CA PHE A 176 20.09 23.07 18.32
C PHE A 176 21.50 22.49 18.53
N ALA A 177 22.26 22.20 17.46
CA ALA A 177 23.59 21.59 17.53
C ALA A 177 24.69 22.49 18.10
N ASP A 178 24.63 23.79 17.84
CA ASP A 178 25.67 24.74 18.26
C ASP A 178 25.07 25.97 18.97
N PRO A 179 24.92 25.90 20.32
CA PRO A 179 24.49 27.04 21.13
C PRO A 179 25.45 28.24 21.08
N GLY A 180 26.70 28.06 20.63
CA GLY A 180 27.70 29.12 20.55
C GLY A 180 27.50 30.06 19.36
N SER A 181 26.95 29.57 18.25
CA SER A 181 26.71 30.37 17.04
C SER A 181 25.53 31.34 17.18
N LEU A 182 24.52 31.00 18.00
CA LEU A 182 23.36 31.83 18.32
C LEU A 182 23.71 33.15 19.05
N HIS A 183 24.96 33.31 19.50
CA HIS A 183 25.44 34.46 20.26
C HIS A 183 26.34 35.44 19.47
N GLN A 184 26.46 35.32 18.15
CA GLN A 184 27.36 36.17 17.34
C GLN A 184 26.68 37.02 16.25
N ASP A 185 25.69 37.84 16.62
CA ASP A 185 25.45 39.12 15.91
C ASP A 185 25.13 40.27 16.90
N PRO A 186 26.08 41.18 17.17
CA PRO A 186 25.88 42.31 18.09
C PRO A 186 24.88 43.37 17.60
N THR A 187 24.37 43.30 16.37
CA THR A 187 23.69 44.43 15.72
C THR A 187 22.16 44.47 15.88
N ARG A 188 21.54 43.45 16.50
CA ARG A 188 20.06 43.32 16.58
C ARG A 188 19.41 43.38 17.97
N THR A 189 20.01 44.08 18.94
CA THR A 189 19.31 44.41 20.20
C THR A 189 18.21 45.47 20.01
N ARG A 190 16.98 45.04 19.71
CA ARG A 190 15.79 45.91 19.74
C ARG A 190 15.51 46.39 21.18
N LYS A 191 15.89 47.62 21.51
CA LYS A 191 15.33 48.34 22.66
C LYS A 191 13.88 48.74 22.35
N ALA A 192 12.92 47.97 22.83
CA ALA A 192 11.50 48.34 22.87
C ALA A 192 10.96 48.16 24.28
N SER A 193 10.42 49.23 24.86
CA SER A 193 9.81 49.22 26.19
C SER A 193 8.43 48.57 26.15
N LEU A 194 8.30 47.39 26.77
CA LEU A 194 7.01 46.79 27.11
C LEU A 194 6.86 46.78 28.64
N GLN A 195 5.72 47.23 29.13
CA GLN A 195 5.37 47.13 30.55
C GLN A 195 5.15 45.67 30.90
N THR A 196 5.92 45.15 31.85
CA THR A 196 5.78 43.80 32.37
C THR A 196 4.47 43.68 33.15
N ALA A 197 3.49 42.97 32.57
CA ALA A 197 2.52 42.22 33.35
C ALA A 197 3.16 40.86 33.68
N ALA A 198 3.21 40.49 34.95
CA ALA A 198 3.76 39.20 35.36
C ALA A 198 2.72 38.09 35.21
N SER A 199 3.10 36.98 34.57
CA SER A 199 2.31 35.74 34.55
C SER A 199 3.24 34.55 34.78
N HIS A 200 3.26 34.04 36.01
CA HIS A 200 3.92 32.78 36.36
C HIS A 200 2.97 31.61 36.16
N THR A 201 3.50 30.39 36.02
CA THR A 201 2.74 29.14 36.01
C THR A 201 1.85 29.06 37.27
N VAL A 202 0.53 29.01 37.09
CA VAL A 202 -0.43 29.08 38.21
C VAL A 202 -0.88 27.68 38.63
N ALA A 203 -0.61 27.32 39.89
CA ALA A 203 -1.24 26.17 40.53
C ALA A 203 -2.70 26.50 40.88
N VAL A 204 -3.64 25.66 40.43
CA VAL A 204 -5.08 25.96 40.50
C VAL A 204 -5.58 25.92 41.95
N SER A 205 -6.02 27.08 42.46
CA SER A 205 -6.84 27.19 43.67
C SER A 205 -7.92 28.25 43.48
N SER A 206 -9.11 28.04 44.05
CA SER A 206 -10.33 28.76 43.69
C SER A 206 -10.84 29.69 44.79
N SER A 207 -11.08 30.97 44.46
CA SER A 207 -12.12 31.79 45.09
C SER A 207 -12.40 33.06 44.27
N GLU A 208 -13.69 33.38 44.08
CA GLU A 208 -14.18 34.68 43.58
C GLU A 208 -15.02 35.36 44.68
N ALA A 209 -14.89 36.70 44.82
CA ALA A 209 -15.90 37.61 45.38
C ALA A 209 -15.42 39.07 45.17
N THR A 210 -15.85 39.83 44.15
CA THR A 210 -17.14 40.55 43.96
C THR A 210 -17.25 41.97 44.56
N SER A 211 -17.30 42.97 43.65
CA SER A 211 -18.13 44.19 43.72
C SER A 211 -17.69 45.33 44.69
N SER A 212 -18.03 46.63 44.52
CA SER A 212 -18.84 47.34 43.50
C SER A 212 -18.54 48.87 43.40
N SER A 213 -18.99 49.47 42.27
CA SER A 213 -19.60 50.83 42.16
C SER A 213 -18.80 52.09 41.71
N SER A 214 -19.54 52.90 40.93
CA SER A 214 -19.38 54.33 40.57
C SER A 214 -18.48 54.76 39.36
N LYS A 215 -19.08 55.61 38.50
CA LYS A 215 -18.54 56.31 37.31
C LYS A 215 -18.06 57.72 37.72
N PRO A 216 -17.09 58.40 37.05
CA PRO A 216 -17.32 59.03 35.73
C PRO A 216 -16.12 59.17 34.75
N THR A 217 -16.43 59.49 33.49
CA THR A 217 -15.55 60.06 32.43
C THR A 217 -15.29 61.57 32.68
N PRO A 218 -14.43 62.32 31.92
CA PRO A 218 -13.69 62.05 30.66
C PRO A 218 -12.14 62.10 30.90
N PRO A 219 -11.21 62.34 29.93
CA PRO A 219 -11.29 62.59 28.49
C PRO A 219 -10.35 61.69 27.62
N SER A 220 -9.72 62.25 26.57
CA SER A 220 -9.03 61.57 25.45
C SER A 220 -7.62 62.09 25.17
N LEU A 221 -6.68 61.22 24.75
CA LEU A 221 -5.50 61.45 23.88
C LEU A 221 -4.70 60.11 23.73
N PRO A 222 -3.78 59.96 22.76
CA PRO A 222 -3.96 59.86 21.31
C PRO A 222 -3.88 58.39 20.78
N ARG A 223 -4.11 58.17 19.48
CA ARG A 223 -4.15 56.84 18.83
C ARG A 223 -2.88 55.99 19.03
N GLN A 224 -3.03 54.80 19.62
CA GLN A 224 -2.09 53.67 19.51
C GLN A 224 -2.45 52.74 18.33
N ARG A 225 -1.49 51.91 17.90
CA ARG A 225 -1.60 50.95 16.78
C ARG A 225 -2.78 49.97 16.98
N THR A 226 -3.90 50.20 16.29
CA THR A 226 -5.00 49.21 16.20
C THR A 226 -4.93 48.41 14.90
N GLY A 227 -3.95 47.52 14.81
CA GLY A 227 -3.97 46.40 13.87
C GLY A 227 -4.40 45.14 14.60
N ARG A 228 -5.69 45.01 14.93
CA ARG A 228 -6.20 43.75 15.52
C ARG A 228 -6.19 42.67 14.44
N TYR A 229 -5.23 41.76 14.50
CA TYR A 229 -5.36 40.46 13.86
C TYR A 229 -6.68 39.84 14.35
N ARG A 230 -7.51 39.36 13.42
CA ARG A 230 -8.72 38.61 13.75
C ARG A 230 -8.38 37.13 13.59
N PRO A 231 -8.58 36.28 14.61
CA PRO A 231 -8.46 34.84 14.45
C PRO A 231 -9.31 34.36 13.26
N HIS A 232 -8.76 33.45 12.46
CA HIS A 232 -9.45 32.92 11.30
C HIS A 232 -10.51 31.90 11.70
N LYS A 233 -11.68 31.92 11.03
CA LYS A 233 -12.86 31.12 11.38
C LYS A 233 -12.77 29.62 11.02
N PHE A 234 -11.57 29.09 10.79
CA PHE A 234 -11.40 27.77 10.20
C PHE A 234 -12.04 26.66 11.06
N PHE A 235 -11.91 26.74 12.39
CA PHE A 235 -12.51 25.81 13.34
C PHE A 235 -13.85 26.29 13.95
N ASP A 236 -14.42 27.40 13.45
CA ASP A 236 -15.55 28.09 14.09
C ASP A 236 -16.94 27.66 13.60
N ASN A 237 -17.05 27.03 12.42
CA ASN A 237 -18.34 26.72 11.78
C ASN A 237 -18.48 25.22 11.48
N PRO A 238 -19.61 24.57 11.82
CA PRO A 238 -19.97 23.29 11.22
C PRO A 238 -20.29 23.47 9.73
N PRO A 239 -20.05 22.45 8.88
CA PRO A 239 -20.38 22.54 7.45
C PRO A 239 -21.89 22.62 7.24
N ILE A 240 -22.36 23.77 6.73
CA ILE A 240 -23.69 23.88 6.14
C ILE A 240 -23.61 23.33 4.72
N SER A 241 -24.48 22.38 4.38
CA SER A 241 -24.56 21.81 3.04
C SER A 241 -24.85 22.88 1.99
N GLY A 242 -23.91 23.08 1.07
CA GLY A 242 -24.06 23.93 -0.10
C GLY A 242 -23.75 25.42 0.10
N SER A 243 -22.47 25.80 0.03
CA SER A 243 -22.07 27.16 -0.36
C SER A 243 -20.73 27.14 -1.08
N THR A 244 -20.74 27.45 -2.38
CA THR A 244 -19.52 27.68 -3.18
C THR A 244 -18.82 28.98 -2.76
N THR A 245 -17.52 29.07 -3.07
CA THR A 245 -16.66 30.24 -2.84
C THR A 245 -17.00 31.41 -3.77
N PRO A 246 -16.63 32.66 -3.40
CA PRO A 246 -17.10 33.86 -4.10
C PRO A 246 -16.35 34.12 -5.42
N THR A 247 -17.10 34.34 -6.51
CA THR A 247 -16.58 34.71 -7.83
C THR A 247 -16.71 36.21 -8.13
N SER A 248 -15.80 36.72 -8.96
CA SER A 248 -15.75 38.13 -9.40
C SER A 248 -16.82 38.48 -10.46
N PRO A 249 -17.14 39.77 -10.69
CA PRO A 249 -18.49 40.17 -11.10
C PRO A 249 -18.68 40.47 -12.60
N VAL A 250 -19.82 40.02 -13.17
CA VAL A 250 -20.40 40.48 -14.46
C VAL A 250 -21.96 40.49 -14.33
N PRO A 251 -22.71 41.47 -14.88
CA PRO A 251 -24.06 41.79 -14.39
C PRO A 251 -25.24 41.15 -15.18
N GLY A 252 -26.34 40.84 -14.47
CA GLY A 252 -27.62 40.45 -15.10
C GLY A 252 -28.72 40.10 -14.09
N CYS A 253 -29.57 41.06 -13.69
CA CYS A 253 -30.62 40.86 -12.70
C CYS A 253 -31.99 40.52 -13.32
N LYS A 254 -32.65 39.44 -12.85
CA LYS A 254 -34.13 39.30 -12.80
C LYS A 254 -34.59 38.53 -11.53
N LYS A 255 -35.87 38.66 -11.18
CA LYS A 255 -36.46 38.47 -9.83
C LYS A 255 -37.24 37.15 -9.64
N GLY A 256 -37.49 36.80 -8.37
CA GLY A 256 -38.60 35.95 -7.89
C GLY A 256 -38.14 34.62 -7.26
N HIS A 257 -38.74 34.07 -6.20
CA HIS A 257 -39.86 34.51 -5.34
C HIS A 257 -39.69 33.96 -3.90
N SER A 258 -40.38 34.57 -2.94
CA SER A 258 -40.39 34.25 -1.49
C SER A 258 -41.47 33.23 -1.08
N TYR A 259 -41.28 32.49 0.02
CA TYR A 259 -42.38 32.07 0.91
C TYR A 259 -41.97 31.93 2.40
N ALA A 260 -42.99 32.04 3.27
CA ALA A 260 -43.00 32.23 4.74
C ALA A 260 -42.73 30.93 5.56
N THR A 261 -41.88 30.92 6.60
CA THR A 261 -42.08 31.19 8.06
C THR A 261 -43.08 30.33 8.86
N SER A 262 -42.62 29.72 9.96
CA SER A 262 -43.40 29.50 11.20
C SER A 262 -42.49 29.39 12.44
N SER A 263 -42.94 29.90 13.58
CA SER A 263 -42.21 30.09 14.86
C SER A 263 -42.51 29.03 15.93
N HIS A 264 -41.69 28.90 16.99
CA HIS A 264 -42.12 28.93 18.41
C HIS A 264 -40.93 29.00 19.41
N ALA A 265 -41.21 29.17 20.72
CA ALA A 265 -40.30 29.80 21.71
C ALA A 265 -40.02 28.98 23.00
N SER A 266 -39.05 29.47 23.80
CA SER A 266 -38.47 28.86 25.02
C SER A 266 -39.20 29.15 26.35
N PRO A 267 -38.88 28.43 27.45
CA PRO A 267 -38.83 29.04 28.79
C PRO A 267 -37.62 28.59 29.69
N GLN A 268 -37.61 29.04 30.96
CA GLN A 268 -36.43 29.25 31.85
C GLN A 268 -36.16 28.17 32.95
N LEU A 269 -35.15 28.45 33.80
CA LEU A 269 -34.48 27.61 34.82
C LEU A 269 -34.67 28.17 36.26
N ALA A 270 -34.44 27.36 37.32
CA ALA A 270 -34.50 27.80 38.74
C ALA A 270 -33.48 27.11 39.68
N ASN A 271 -33.17 27.74 40.83
CA ASN A 271 -32.07 27.44 41.78
C ASN A 271 -32.53 26.84 43.14
N LEU A 272 -31.58 26.34 43.98
CA LEU A 272 -31.53 26.58 45.45
C LEU A 272 -30.19 26.09 46.12
N ASN A 273 -29.82 26.67 47.28
CA ASN A 273 -28.53 26.57 48.00
C ASN A 273 -28.68 26.41 49.54
N THR A 274 -27.70 25.77 50.23
CA THR A 274 -27.38 25.74 51.70
C THR A 274 -26.09 24.91 51.91
N LEU A 275 -25.19 25.00 52.93
CA LEU A 275 -24.85 25.96 54.02
C LEU A 275 -23.41 25.61 54.57
N GLU A 276 -22.87 26.37 55.56
CA GLU A 276 -21.54 26.13 56.22
C GLU A 276 -21.64 25.61 57.69
N PRO A 277 -20.54 25.30 58.45
CA PRO A 277 -19.74 26.37 59.15
C PRO A 277 -18.26 26.11 59.61
N THR A 278 -17.47 27.20 59.68
CA THR A 278 -16.42 27.58 60.71
C THR A 278 -15.08 26.84 60.94
N VAL A 279 -14.00 27.63 61.13
CA VAL A 279 -12.62 27.27 61.57
C VAL A 279 -12.04 28.36 62.51
N SER A 280 -11.06 28.05 63.37
CA SER A 280 -10.29 29.01 64.20
C SER A 280 -8.78 29.10 63.83
N ARG A 281 -8.13 30.23 64.15
CA ARG A 281 -6.79 30.66 63.67
C ARG A 281 -5.71 30.60 64.75
N HIS A 282 -4.42 30.69 64.36
CA HIS A 282 -3.43 31.58 65.02
C HIS A 282 -2.26 32.01 64.08
N SER A 283 -1.50 33.01 64.52
CA SER A 283 -0.54 33.91 63.81
C SER A 283 0.94 33.40 63.81
N ALA A 284 1.99 34.03 63.23
CA ALA A 284 2.30 35.47 63.02
C ALA A 284 3.43 35.81 61.99
N GLN A 285 3.71 37.12 61.88
CA GLN A 285 4.75 37.92 61.16
C GLN A 285 6.23 37.53 61.47
N SER A 286 7.32 38.02 60.83
CA SER A 286 7.61 38.75 59.55
C SER A 286 9.14 38.83 59.35
N ASN A 287 9.62 39.03 58.10
CA ASN A 287 10.72 39.96 57.67
C ASN A 287 11.58 39.45 56.48
N GLY A 288 11.94 40.37 55.58
CA GLY A 288 13.10 40.25 54.69
C GLY A 288 12.81 40.16 53.20
N GLU A 289 12.65 41.31 52.53
CA GLU A 289 12.65 41.35 51.05
C GLU A 289 14.02 40.96 50.49
N LYS A 290 14.04 39.92 49.65
CA LYS A 290 15.09 39.69 48.64
C LYS A 290 14.42 39.52 47.29
N SER A 291 14.89 40.28 46.29
CA SER A 291 14.45 40.18 44.91
C SER A 291 14.64 38.77 44.36
N LEU A 292 13.56 38.14 43.91
CA LEU A 292 13.58 36.83 43.25
C LEU A 292 13.46 37.02 41.73
N ASN A 293 14.61 37.07 41.05
CA ASN A 293 14.65 36.86 39.61
C ASN A 293 14.52 35.36 39.34
N GLY A 294 13.37 34.92 38.82
CA GLY A 294 13.25 33.60 38.20
C GLY A 294 14.07 33.50 36.90
N PRO A 295 14.37 32.29 36.42
CA PRO A 295 15.03 32.12 35.13
C PRO A 295 14.16 32.69 34.00
N LYS A 296 14.78 33.48 33.10
CA LYS A 296 14.13 33.92 31.87
C LYS A 296 14.23 32.84 30.80
N ALA A 297 13.14 32.61 30.07
CA ALA A 297 13.16 31.82 28.85
C ALA A 297 14.13 32.42 27.82
N VAL A 298 14.74 31.58 26.99
CA VAL A 298 15.67 32.00 25.93
C VAL A 298 14.86 32.33 24.68
N GLU A 299 14.98 33.58 24.20
CA GLU A 299 14.39 34.02 22.93
C GLU A 299 15.33 33.65 21.77
N LEU A 300 14.77 33.04 20.72
CA LEU A 300 15.47 32.57 19.52
C LEU A 300 14.78 33.09 18.26
N ASP A 301 15.52 33.72 17.35
CA ASP A 301 15.03 34.14 16.05
C ASP A 301 15.38 33.10 14.98
N VAL A 302 14.43 32.75 14.09
CA VAL A 302 14.67 31.86 12.96
C VAL A 302 15.49 32.59 11.89
N GLY A 303 16.64 32.01 11.52
CA GLY A 303 17.57 32.61 10.56
C GLY A 303 17.01 32.67 9.14
N PRO A 304 17.34 33.69 8.32
CA PRO A 304 16.82 33.82 6.94
C PRO A 304 17.15 32.65 6.00
N GLY A 305 18.21 31.88 6.28
CA GLY A 305 18.55 30.66 5.55
C GLY A 305 17.84 29.40 6.04
N ALA A 306 17.09 29.47 7.15
CA ALA A 306 16.41 28.37 7.81
C ALA A 306 14.92 28.27 7.41
N ARG A 307 14.62 28.58 6.14
CA ARG A 307 13.27 28.69 5.58
C ARG A 307 13.24 28.22 4.13
N ILE A 308 12.20 27.48 3.76
CA ILE A 308 11.71 27.39 2.38
C ILE A 308 10.41 28.18 2.30
N ALA A 309 10.47 29.37 1.70
CA ALA A 309 9.28 30.16 1.39
C ALA A 309 8.56 29.52 0.19
N PHE A 310 7.23 29.45 0.24
CA PHE A 310 6.42 28.75 -0.76
C PHE A 310 6.88 27.29 -0.98
N ALA A 311 7.12 26.58 0.13
CA ALA A 311 7.33 25.12 0.12
C ALA A 311 6.11 24.40 -0.49
N HIS A 312 4.93 25.02 -0.31
CA HIS A 312 3.66 24.69 -0.95
C HIS A 312 3.03 25.97 -1.56
N PHE A 313 1.92 25.80 -2.29
CA PHE A 313 1.06 26.89 -2.74
C PHE A 313 -0.18 27.10 -1.85
N GLY A 314 -0.31 26.30 -0.78
CA GLY A 314 -1.36 26.38 0.24
C GLY A 314 -0.78 26.29 1.66
N TYR A 315 -1.65 26.38 2.67
CA TYR A 315 -1.23 26.31 4.07
C TYR A 315 -0.66 24.92 4.40
N VAL A 316 0.44 24.85 5.14
CA VAL A 316 1.09 23.57 5.52
C VAL A 316 0.43 23.02 6.79
N TYR A 317 -0.70 22.33 6.62
CA TYR A 317 -1.52 21.81 7.73
C TYR A 317 -0.85 20.66 8.49
N ALA A 318 -0.07 19.82 7.82
CA ALA A 318 0.52 18.62 8.42
C ALA A 318 2.02 18.51 8.12
N LEU A 319 2.78 18.13 9.15
CA LEU A 319 4.17 17.71 9.06
C LEU A 319 4.33 16.39 9.82
N HIS A 320 5.10 15.45 9.27
CA HIS A 320 5.42 14.18 9.92
C HIS A 320 6.87 13.82 9.60
N LEU A 321 7.70 13.54 10.61
CA LEU A 321 9.04 12.97 10.38
C LEU A 321 8.94 11.45 10.21
N ILE A 322 9.71 10.91 9.29
CA ILE A 322 9.82 9.47 9.02
C ILE A 322 11.31 9.10 9.07
N PRO A 323 11.77 8.34 10.07
CA PRO A 323 13.14 7.84 10.10
C PRO A 323 13.34 6.83 8.95
N ARG A 324 14.54 6.83 8.37
CA ARG A 324 14.96 5.90 7.33
C ARG A 324 16.27 5.21 7.70
N ASN A 325 16.59 4.15 6.96
CA ASN A 325 17.84 3.43 7.11
C ASN A 325 19.05 4.36 6.86
N GLU A 326 20.24 3.92 7.29
CA GLU A 326 21.51 4.65 7.10
C GLU A 326 21.57 6.03 7.79
N GLY A 327 20.72 6.27 8.79
CA GLY A 327 20.70 7.54 9.54
C GLY A 327 20.08 8.71 8.78
N GLN A 328 19.34 8.45 7.70
CA GLN A 328 18.54 9.45 7.00
C GLN A 328 17.17 9.63 7.68
N SER A 329 16.57 10.82 7.56
CA SER A 329 15.18 11.07 7.93
C SER A 329 14.50 11.87 6.82
N TRP A 330 13.24 11.58 6.58
CA TRP A 330 12.40 12.32 5.64
C TRP A 330 11.38 13.14 6.44
N LEU A 331 11.19 14.41 6.07
CA LEU A 331 10.03 15.19 6.48
C LEU A 331 8.97 15.05 5.39
N VAL A 332 7.75 14.70 5.77
CA VAL A 332 6.58 14.71 4.88
C VAL A 332 5.72 15.91 5.24
N SER A 333 5.33 16.68 4.22
CA SER A 333 4.42 17.83 4.38
C SER A 333 3.15 17.65 3.57
N GLY A 334 2.00 17.92 4.21
CA GLY A 334 0.67 17.93 3.60
C GLY A 334 0.06 19.32 3.71
N SER A 335 -0.66 19.74 2.66
CA SER A 335 -1.05 21.15 2.49
C SER A 335 -2.40 21.33 1.79
N GLY A 336 -2.94 22.55 1.92
CA GLY A 336 -4.15 23.02 1.23
C GLY A 336 -4.01 23.25 -0.28
N ASP A 337 -2.87 22.95 -0.90
CA ASP A 337 -2.70 22.92 -2.37
C ASP A 337 -2.97 21.52 -2.99
N SER A 338 -3.44 20.56 -2.19
CA SER A 338 -3.66 19.17 -2.59
C SER A 338 -2.37 18.44 -3.04
N ASP A 339 -1.21 18.90 -2.57
CA ASP A 339 0.07 18.20 -2.74
C ASP A 339 0.55 17.59 -1.40
N ILE A 340 1.24 16.45 -1.50
CA ILE A 340 2.14 15.95 -0.44
C ILE A 340 3.58 16.05 -0.96
N LYS A 341 4.50 16.58 -0.13
CA LYS A 341 5.92 16.68 -0.48
C LYS A 341 6.78 15.91 0.51
N ILE A 342 7.76 15.18 -0.01
CA ILE A 342 8.73 14.41 0.76
C ILE A 342 10.09 15.08 0.64
N TRP A 343 10.68 15.43 1.77
CA TRP A 343 11.92 16.19 1.87
C TRP A 343 12.99 15.38 2.62
N LEU A 344 14.21 15.31 2.09
CA LEU A 344 15.37 14.79 2.81
C LEU A 344 15.81 15.83 3.85
N CYS A 345 15.83 15.44 5.12
CA CYS A 345 16.35 16.28 6.21
C CYS A 345 17.88 16.18 6.29
N LYS A 346 18.57 17.31 6.11
CA LYS A 346 20.01 17.44 6.29
C LYS A 346 20.37 17.46 7.77
N ALA A 347 21.55 16.95 8.12
CA ALA A 347 22.01 16.86 9.52
C ALA A 347 22.10 18.23 10.21
N GLU A 348 22.68 19.24 9.56
CA GLU A 348 22.82 20.61 10.10
C GLU A 348 21.53 21.44 9.98
N GLY A 349 20.40 20.78 9.71
CA GLY A 349 19.11 21.41 9.40
C GLY A 349 18.93 21.71 7.91
N GLY A 350 17.66 21.75 7.51
CA GLY A 350 17.23 22.11 6.17
C GLY A 350 16.92 20.94 5.25
N LEU A 351 16.21 21.28 4.17
CA LEU A 351 15.42 20.32 3.41
C LEU A 351 15.86 20.26 1.95
N LYS A 352 15.74 19.08 1.33
CA LYS A 352 15.87 18.87 -0.13
C LYS A 352 14.67 18.05 -0.59
N LEU A 353 13.87 18.59 -1.53
CA LEU A 353 12.75 17.85 -2.11
C LEU A 353 13.24 16.55 -2.77
N ILE A 354 12.64 15.42 -2.40
CA ILE A 354 12.84 14.10 -3.01
C ILE A 354 11.72 13.82 -4.00
N GLN A 355 10.47 13.96 -3.55
CA GLN A 355 9.29 13.54 -4.29
C GLN A 355 8.10 14.45 -3.98
N THR A 356 7.19 14.59 -4.94
CA THR A 356 5.86 15.21 -4.73
C THR A 356 4.78 14.25 -5.21
N PHE A 357 3.74 14.04 -4.40
CA PHE A 357 2.47 13.45 -4.82
C PHE A 357 1.52 14.61 -5.13
N GLN A 358 0.99 14.63 -6.35
CA GLN A 358 0.13 15.70 -6.89
C GLN A 358 -1.22 15.13 -7.33
N GLU A 359 -2.17 16.03 -7.64
CA GLU A 359 -3.52 15.68 -8.10
C GLU A 359 -4.33 14.87 -7.06
N LEU A 360 -4.08 15.11 -5.76
CA LEU A 360 -4.95 14.58 -4.71
C LEU A 360 -6.33 15.24 -4.79
N SER A 361 -7.34 14.56 -4.26
CA SER A 361 -8.74 14.98 -4.34
C SER A 361 -9.07 16.28 -3.61
N GLY A 362 -8.27 16.66 -2.60
CA GLY A 362 -8.46 17.87 -1.83
C GLY A 362 -7.29 18.15 -0.87
N ALA A 363 -7.46 19.18 -0.03
CA ALA A 363 -6.47 19.60 0.95
C ALA A 363 -6.07 18.44 1.88
N VAL A 364 -4.77 18.32 2.18
CA VAL A 364 -4.25 17.33 3.14
C VAL A 364 -4.17 17.97 4.52
N HIS A 365 -4.99 17.51 5.46
CA HIS A 365 -5.11 18.07 6.80
C HIS A 365 -4.32 17.30 7.86
N SER A 366 -4.16 15.99 7.67
CA SER A 366 -3.48 15.13 8.64
C SER A 366 -2.63 14.06 7.94
N LEU A 367 -1.56 13.62 8.62
CA LEU A 367 -0.65 12.59 8.14
C LEU A 367 -0.40 11.57 9.24
N ALA A 368 -0.25 10.31 8.87
CA ALA A 368 0.25 9.25 9.75
C ALA A 368 1.10 8.24 8.96
N PHE A 369 1.97 7.52 9.65
CA PHE A 369 2.92 6.59 9.03
C PHE A 369 2.92 5.22 9.71
N ARG A 370 3.04 4.14 8.91
CA ARG A 370 3.14 2.74 9.36
C ARG A 370 4.03 1.93 8.43
N ASP A 371 5.15 1.40 8.91
CA ASP A 371 6.09 0.54 8.16
C ASP A 371 6.67 1.18 6.88
N SER A 372 5.97 1.07 5.75
CA SER A 372 6.26 1.83 4.51
C SER A 372 5.11 2.72 4.07
N LEU A 373 3.94 2.62 4.71
CA LEU A 373 2.70 3.26 4.32
C LEU A 373 2.60 4.67 4.90
N LEU A 374 2.37 5.64 4.03
CA LEU A 374 1.91 6.98 4.38
C LEU A 374 0.39 7.06 4.22
N PHE A 375 -0.29 7.47 5.28
CA PHE A 375 -1.70 7.83 5.29
C PHE A 375 -1.83 9.34 5.27
N ALA A 376 -2.71 9.86 4.41
CA ALA A 376 -3.07 11.27 4.40
C ALA A 376 -4.58 11.45 4.54
N GLY A 377 -5.00 12.13 5.60
CA GLY A 377 -6.37 12.53 5.82
C GLY A 377 -6.66 13.80 5.04
N MET A 378 -7.63 13.71 4.14
CA MET A 378 -7.93 14.73 3.14
C MET A 378 -9.29 15.39 3.41
N GLN A 379 -9.51 16.49 2.71
CA GLN A 379 -10.83 17.11 2.55
C GLN A 379 -11.86 16.09 2.01
N ASP A 380 -13.14 16.35 2.27
CA ASP A 380 -14.28 15.53 1.84
C ASP A 380 -14.29 14.09 2.41
N GLY A 381 -13.55 13.83 3.50
CA GLY A 381 -13.62 12.58 4.26
C GLY A 381 -12.79 11.42 3.71
N GLN A 382 -11.87 11.70 2.79
CA GLN A 382 -11.01 10.69 2.15
C GLN A 382 -9.70 10.44 2.91
N VAL A 383 -9.24 9.20 2.86
CA VAL A 383 -7.89 8.81 3.33
C VAL A 383 -7.11 8.19 2.17
N GLY A 384 -6.10 8.90 1.71
CA GLY A 384 -5.17 8.38 0.70
C GLY A 384 -4.07 7.53 1.36
N VAL A 385 -3.64 6.48 0.66
CA VAL A 385 -2.59 5.57 1.12
C VAL A 385 -1.52 5.42 0.05
N TRP A 386 -0.26 5.73 0.39
CA TRP A 386 0.91 5.59 -0.49
C TRP A 386 1.95 4.69 0.15
N ASP A 387 2.62 3.86 -0.66
CA ASP A 387 3.83 3.16 -0.23
C ASP A 387 5.05 4.05 -0.49
N LEU A 388 5.80 4.37 0.57
CA LEU A 388 6.97 5.23 0.52
C LEU A 388 8.25 4.53 0.04
N GLU A 389 8.25 3.21 -0.12
CA GLU A 389 9.36 2.53 -0.80
C GLU A 389 9.20 2.59 -2.33
N THR A 390 7.99 2.34 -2.83
CA THR A 390 7.69 2.35 -4.28
C THR A 390 7.22 3.71 -4.81
N PHE A 391 6.90 4.66 -3.91
CA PHE A 391 6.21 5.92 -4.20
C PHE A 391 4.84 5.76 -4.89
N ALA A 392 4.29 4.55 -4.92
CA ALA A 392 3.03 4.26 -5.59
C ALA A 392 1.84 4.46 -4.65
N CYS A 393 0.82 5.19 -5.12
CA CYS A 393 -0.50 5.17 -4.51
C CYS A 393 -1.02 3.73 -4.45
N ILE A 394 -1.51 3.30 -3.29
CA ILE A 394 -2.12 1.99 -3.07
C ILE A 394 -3.63 2.09 -3.21
N ARG A 395 -4.25 3.02 -2.46
CA ARG A 395 -5.71 3.16 -2.36
C ARG A 395 -6.06 4.59 -1.98
N ASN A 396 -7.29 4.98 -2.32
CA ASN A 396 -7.95 6.14 -1.74
C ASN A 396 -9.27 5.65 -1.14
N ILE A 397 -9.50 5.94 0.13
CA ILE A 397 -10.55 5.33 0.96
C ILE A 397 -11.57 6.41 1.32
N ASP A 398 -12.81 6.26 0.85
CA ASP A 398 -13.92 7.12 1.24
C ASP A 398 -14.42 6.70 2.64
N LEU A 399 -13.96 7.37 3.70
CA LEU A 399 -14.17 6.91 5.09
C LEU A 399 -15.25 7.69 5.84
N HIS A 400 -15.22 9.01 5.72
CA HIS A 400 -16.10 9.94 6.44
C HIS A 400 -16.94 10.77 5.47
N ALA A 401 -17.87 11.58 5.98
CA ALA A 401 -18.67 12.51 5.17
C ALA A 401 -18.14 13.95 5.23
N ALA A 402 -17.08 14.18 6.01
CA ALA A 402 -16.43 15.47 6.24
C ALA A 402 -14.93 15.28 6.47
N ASP A 403 -14.16 16.36 6.37
CA ASP A 403 -12.68 16.39 6.36
C ASP A 403 -12.02 15.56 7.48
N VAL A 404 -10.97 14.80 7.12
CA VAL A 404 -10.21 13.96 8.06
C VAL A 404 -9.09 14.76 8.70
N LEU A 405 -9.35 15.28 9.91
CA LEU A 405 -8.46 16.23 10.59
C LEU A 405 -7.46 15.58 11.54
N ALA A 406 -7.70 14.32 11.97
CA ALA A 406 -6.82 13.61 12.87
C ALA A 406 -6.60 12.17 12.42
N LEU A 407 -5.33 11.73 12.39
CA LEU A 407 -4.93 10.34 12.14
C LEU A 407 -4.05 9.83 13.28
N SER A 408 -4.18 8.57 13.64
CA SER A 408 -3.32 7.88 14.60
C SER A 408 -3.23 6.39 14.26
N VAL A 409 -2.08 5.75 14.50
CA VAL A 409 -1.84 4.33 14.14
C VAL A 409 -1.56 3.50 15.40
N LEU A 410 -2.10 2.29 15.48
CA LEU A 410 -1.73 1.29 16.47
C LEU A 410 -1.65 -0.11 15.84
N GLY A 411 -0.43 -0.63 15.70
CA GLY A 411 -0.20 -1.89 14.99
C GLY A 411 -0.62 -1.76 13.53
N GLU A 412 -1.44 -2.69 13.05
CA GLU A 412 -1.99 -2.69 11.68
C GLU A 412 -3.21 -1.79 11.50
N ASP A 413 -3.66 -1.08 12.55
CA ASP A 413 -4.90 -0.31 12.50
C ASP A 413 -4.67 1.20 12.46
N LEU A 414 -5.46 1.88 11.63
CA LEU A 414 -5.52 3.33 11.51
C LEU A 414 -6.81 3.85 12.16
N TYR A 415 -6.68 4.90 12.95
CA TYR A 415 -7.77 5.62 13.60
C TYR A 415 -7.87 7.00 12.97
N ALA A 416 -9.04 7.34 12.45
CA ALA A 416 -9.28 8.58 11.71
C ALA A 416 -10.46 9.36 12.32
N GLY A 417 -10.16 10.53 12.89
CA GLY A 417 -11.14 11.48 13.40
C GLY A 417 -11.47 12.55 12.37
N ALA A 418 -12.77 12.86 12.22
CA ALA A 418 -13.27 13.77 11.20
C ALA A 418 -14.11 14.93 11.74
N ALA A 419 -14.37 15.89 10.85
CA ALA A 419 -15.14 17.10 11.17
C ALA A 419 -16.65 16.87 11.40
N ASP A 420 -17.16 15.67 11.15
CA ASP A 420 -18.52 15.23 11.49
C ASP A 420 -18.65 14.73 12.95
N GLY A 421 -17.54 14.72 13.72
CA GLY A 421 -17.49 14.26 15.10
C GLY A 421 -17.31 12.74 15.26
N GLN A 422 -17.25 12.01 14.15
CA GLN A 422 -17.00 10.57 14.16
C GLN A 422 -15.50 10.26 14.25
N VAL A 423 -15.20 9.08 14.79
CA VAL A 423 -13.96 8.37 14.54
C VAL A 423 -14.29 7.06 13.84
N ALA A 424 -13.51 6.72 12.83
CA ALA A 424 -13.53 5.42 12.19
C ALA A 424 -12.17 4.72 12.38
N ARG A 425 -12.22 3.39 12.50
CA ARG A 425 -11.08 2.50 12.65
C ARG A 425 -10.99 1.62 11.40
N ILE A 426 -9.83 1.64 10.78
CA ILE A 426 -9.49 0.86 9.59
C ILE A 426 -8.45 -0.19 9.99
N ASP A 427 -8.56 -1.41 9.46
CA ASP A 427 -7.59 -2.50 9.70
C ASP A 427 -6.46 -2.58 8.64
N GLY A 428 -5.60 -3.60 8.77
CA GLY A 428 -4.52 -3.94 7.84
C GLY A 428 -4.95 -4.44 6.45
N LYS A 429 -6.25 -4.40 6.10
CA LYS A 429 -6.80 -4.67 4.76
C LYS A 429 -7.54 -3.46 4.17
N PHE A 430 -7.45 -2.33 4.86
CA PHE A 430 -8.22 -1.12 4.66
C PHE A 430 -9.75 -1.29 4.77
N GLU A 431 -10.25 -2.27 5.55
CA GLU A 431 -11.68 -2.35 5.88
C GLU A 431 -12.02 -1.49 7.12
N ASN A 432 -13.16 -0.81 7.09
CA ASN A 432 -13.71 -0.12 8.26
C ASN A 432 -14.25 -1.15 9.27
N THR A 433 -13.55 -1.27 10.41
CA THR A 433 -13.83 -2.27 11.46
C THR A 433 -14.54 -1.71 12.69
N SER A 434 -14.59 -0.40 12.87
CA SER A 434 -15.53 0.27 13.79
C SER A 434 -15.70 1.75 13.46
N SER A 435 -16.89 2.29 13.76
CA SER A 435 -17.13 3.73 13.69
C SER A 435 -18.04 4.17 14.83
N TRP A 436 -17.70 5.30 15.46
CA TRP A 436 -18.43 5.83 16.62
C TRP A 436 -18.32 7.35 16.74
N ALA A 437 -19.37 7.96 17.31
CA ALA A 437 -19.40 9.38 17.59
C ALA A 437 -18.48 9.67 18.78
N ALA A 438 -17.33 10.29 18.51
CA ALA A 438 -16.37 10.65 19.54
C ALA A 438 -16.73 12.00 20.18
N HIS A 439 -17.12 12.99 19.38
CA HIS A 439 -17.44 14.34 19.85
C HIS A 439 -18.80 14.82 19.30
N GLU A 440 -19.45 15.75 20.01
CA GLU A 440 -20.71 16.38 19.54
C GLU A 440 -20.46 17.42 18.42
N GLY A 441 -19.18 17.73 18.17
CA GLY A 441 -18.71 18.52 17.05
C GLY A 441 -17.38 17.97 16.53
N ILE A 442 -16.62 18.80 15.84
CA ILE A 442 -15.41 18.45 15.07
C ILE A 442 -14.38 17.72 15.96
N VAL A 443 -13.91 16.54 15.53
CA VAL A 443 -12.68 15.93 16.07
C VAL A 443 -11.48 16.64 15.46
N LEU A 444 -10.68 17.30 16.28
CA LEU A 444 -9.60 18.20 15.84
C LEU A 444 -8.21 17.59 15.98
N SER A 445 -8.03 16.72 16.97
CA SER A 445 -6.73 16.10 17.25
C SER A 445 -6.94 14.76 17.96
N SER A 446 -6.05 13.81 17.69
CA SER A 446 -6.02 12.54 18.42
C SER A 446 -4.60 12.01 18.60
N VAL A 447 -4.39 11.26 19.67
CA VAL A 447 -3.12 10.59 19.99
C VAL A 447 -3.41 9.22 20.59
N ILE A 448 -2.54 8.25 20.34
CA ILE A 448 -2.57 6.93 20.98
C ILE A 448 -1.39 6.84 21.94
N VAL A 449 -1.66 6.43 23.17
CA VAL A 449 -0.63 6.24 24.22
C VAL A 449 -0.79 4.89 24.89
N GLN A 450 0.32 4.32 25.34
CA GLN A 450 0.31 3.10 26.14
C GLN A 450 -0.22 3.40 27.56
N ALA A 451 -1.00 2.48 28.12
CA ALA A 451 -1.54 2.55 29.47
C ALA A 451 -1.16 1.29 30.27
N THR A 452 -1.38 1.32 31.59
CA THR A 452 -1.03 0.22 32.51
C THR A 452 -1.65 -1.13 32.11
N HIS A 453 -2.84 -1.11 31.51
CA HIS A 453 -3.61 -2.29 31.10
C HIS A 453 -4.12 -2.21 29.66
N GLY A 454 -3.27 -1.76 28.72
CA GLY A 454 -3.57 -1.77 27.29
C GLY A 454 -3.15 -0.48 26.60
N TRP A 455 -3.99 0.01 25.70
CA TRP A 455 -3.77 1.24 24.95
C TRP A 455 -4.95 2.20 25.13
N GLU A 456 -4.64 3.48 25.19
CA GLU A 456 -5.61 4.56 25.27
C GLU A 456 -5.55 5.37 23.98
N TYR A 457 -6.69 5.51 23.32
CA TYR A 457 -6.88 6.50 22.27
C TYR A 457 -7.48 7.75 22.90
N ILE A 458 -6.87 8.91 22.68
CA ILE A 458 -7.27 10.18 23.27
C ILE A 458 -7.69 11.10 22.13
N THR A 459 -8.92 11.63 22.20
CA THR A 459 -9.48 12.55 21.20
C THR A 459 -9.82 13.89 21.81
N ALA A 460 -9.66 14.95 21.02
CA ALA A 460 -10.07 16.30 21.34
C ALA A 460 -10.96 16.88 20.24
N GLY A 461 -11.88 17.76 20.65
CA GLY A 461 -12.74 18.47 19.72
C GLY A 461 -13.18 19.84 20.21
N ASN A 462 -14.02 20.48 19.39
CA ASN A 462 -14.59 21.78 19.71
C ASN A 462 -15.76 21.74 20.72
N ASP A 463 -16.07 20.57 21.29
CA ASP A 463 -17.09 20.37 22.34
C ASP A 463 -16.59 20.67 23.77
N SER A 464 -15.38 21.23 23.92
CA SER A 464 -14.72 21.56 25.20
C SER A 464 -14.25 20.35 26.05
N PHE A 465 -14.18 19.16 25.43
CA PHE A 465 -13.75 17.95 26.10
C PHE A 465 -12.53 17.29 25.43
N VAL A 466 -11.73 16.63 26.25
CA VAL A 466 -10.79 15.57 25.84
C VAL A 466 -11.37 14.24 26.33
N LYS A 467 -11.45 13.25 25.45
CA LYS A 467 -12.08 11.95 25.73
C LYS A 467 -11.05 10.84 25.57
N ILE A 468 -11.04 9.91 26.52
CA ILE A 468 -10.11 8.78 26.57
C ILE A 468 -10.91 7.50 26.32
N TRP A 469 -10.47 6.72 25.34
CA TRP A 469 -11.11 5.49 24.88
C TRP A 469 -10.15 4.33 25.11
N SER A 470 -10.61 3.28 25.80
CA SER A 470 -9.84 2.05 25.97
C SER A 470 -9.85 1.24 24.67
N ILE A 471 -8.68 1.01 24.09
CA ILE A 471 -8.51 0.23 22.86
C ILE A 471 -7.53 -0.94 23.09
N SER A 472 -7.78 -2.04 22.39
CA SER A 472 -6.88 -3.19 22.36
C SER A 472 -5.93 -3.06 21.17
N ARG A 473 -4.66 -3.42 21.35
CA ARG A 473 -3.76 -3.64 20.20
C ARG A 473 -4.36 -4.76 19.35
N PRO A 474 -4.48 -4.58 18.01
CA PRO A 474 -4.95 -5.64 17.12
C PRO A 474 -4.09 -6.89 17.27
N SER A 475 -4.71 -8.07 17.18
CA SER A 475 -4.00 -9.35 17.21
C SER A 475 -3.27 -9.58 15.89
N THR A 476 -2.08 -8.99 15.75
CA THR A 476 -1.18 -9.25 14.64
C THR A 476 -0.78 -10.72 14.63
N LEU A 477 -0.91 -11.41 13.49
CA LEU A 477 0.05 -12.48 13.19
C LEU A 477 1.45 -11.85 13.23
N PRO A 478 2.44 -12.43 13.94
CA PRO A 478 3.65 -11.69 14.34
C PRO A 478 4.60 -11.38 13.17
N LEU A 479 4.31 -10.28 12.47
CA LEU A 479 5.07 -9.69 11.35
C LEU A 479 5.95 -8.50 11.77
N SER A 480 5.77 -7.99 13.00
CA SER A 480 6.42 -6.77 13.55
C SER A 480 7.35 -7.02 14.74
N GLY A 481 7.47 -8.26 15.22
CA GLY A 481 8.56 -8.62 16.13
C GLY A 481 9.88 -8.65 15.36
N GLU A 482 10.97 -8.21 15.99
CA GLU A 482 12.31 -8.65 15.57
C GLU A 482 12.26 -10.17 15.43
N ILE A 483 12.76 -10.71 14.31
CA ILE A 483 12.87 -12.16 14.21
C ILE A 483 14.04 -12.54 15.09
N GLU A 484 13.74 -12.93 16.33
CA GLU A 484 14.67 -13.66 17.19
C GLU A 484 15.06 -14.96 16.47
N VAL A 485 16.14 -14.89 15.69
CA VAL A 485 16.83 -16.05 15.11
C VAL A 485 17.74 -16.67 16.19
N GLU A 486 17.21 -16.81 17.41
CA GLU A 486 17.88 -17.45 18.54
C GLU A 486 17.17 -18.77 18.89
N GLY A 487 17.69 -19.85 18.32
CA GLY A 487 17.23 -21.21 18.58
C GLY A 487 17.57 -22.16 17.43
N GLU A 488 17.78 -23.45 17.74
CA GLU A 488 18.10 -24.51 16.77
C GLU A 488 16.88 -24.94 15.91
N GLY A 489 16.00 -24.00 15.58
CA GLY A 489 14.85 -24.19 14.70
C GLY A 489 15.24 -24.08 13.22
N ASP A 490 14.52 -24.81 12.35
CA ASP A 490 14.73 -24.76 10.90
C ASP A 490 14.25 -23.41 10.32
N THR A 491 15.17 -22.45 10.22
CA THR A 491 14.90 -21.05 9.76
C THR A 491 14.12 -21.01 8.45
N MET A 492 14.36 -21.96 7.55
CA MET A 492 13.68 -22.07 6.26
C MET A 492 12.19 -22.36 6.43
N LEU A 493 11.81 -23.21 7.40
CA LEU A 493 10.41 -23.52 7.70
C LEU A 493 9.70 -22.37 8.41
N LEU A 494 10.39 -21.64 9.28
CA LEU A 494 9.84 -20.44 9.94
C LEU A 494 9.57 -19.34 8.89
N ALA A 495 10.53 -19.09 8.00
CA ALA A 495 10.36 -18.15 6.89
C ALA A 495 9.21 -18.57 5.95
N LEU A 496 9.12 -19.86 5.62
CA LEU A 496 8.07 -20.40 4.76
C LEU A 496 6.69 -20.26 5.40
N SER A 497 6.55 -20.58 6.68
CA SER A 497 5.32 -20.39 7.44
C SER A 497 4.84 -18.93 7.41
N LYS A 498 5.76 -17.98 7.61
CA LYS A 498 5.47 -16.54 7.51
C LYS A 498 5.05 -16.09 6.10
N LEU A 499 5.68 -16.61 5.04
CA LEU A 499 5.29 -16.28 3.65
C LEU A 499 3.95 -16.91 3.23
N ILE A 500 3.63 -18.11 3.72
CA ILE A 500 2.36 -18.81 3.43
C ILE A 500 1.18 -18.12 4.14
N ALA A 501 1.41 -17.57 5.34
CA ALA A 501 0.42 -16.77 6.08
C ALA A 501 -0.01 -15.47 5.38
N VAL A 502 0.69 -15.02 4.34
CA VAL A 502 0.28 -13.87 3.52
C VAL A 502 -0.38 -14.36 2.23
N PRO A 503 -1.69 -14.10 2.02
CA PRO A 503 -2.43 -14.55 0.84
C PRO A 503 -2.12 -13.67 -0.38
N THR A 504 -0.96 -13.93 -0.99
CA THR A 504 -0.39 -13.21 -2.15
C THR A 504 -1.07 -13.59 -3.47
N VAL A 505 -2.39 -13.60 -3.53
CA VAL A 505 -3.13 -13.91 -4.76
C VAL A 505 -3.02 -12.75 -5.76
N SER A 506 -2.63 -12.99 -7.01
CA SER A 506 -2.40 -11.93 -8.02
C SER A 506 -3.69 -11.37 -8.64
N ASP A 507 -4.63 -10.94 -7.80
CA ASP A 507 -5.88 -10.29 -8.18
C ASP A 507 -6.00 -8.84 -7.63
N GLU A 508 -7.10 -8.17 -7.98
CA GLU A 508 -7.38 -6.79 -7.58
C GLU A 508 -7.61 -6.62 -6.06
N ALA A 509 -8.20 -7.62 -5.41
CA ALA A 509 -8.59 -7.58 -4.00
C ALA A 509 -7.42 -7.86 -3.06
N HIS A 510 -6.47 -8.69 -3.50
CA HIS A 510 -5.31 -9.13 -2.72
C HIS A 510 -4.04 -8.31 -3.02
N ARG A 511 -4.11 -7.23 -3.81
CA ARG A 511 -2.95 -6.40 -4.15
C ARG A 511 -2.19 -5.84 -2.94
N GLU A 512 -2.88 -5.54 -1.83
CA GLU A 512 -2.20 -5.19 -0.58
C GLU A 512 -1.42 -6.39 -0.02
N SER A 513 -2.05 -7.56 0.10
CA SER A 513 -1.40 -8.81 0.53
C SER A 513 -0.17 -9.14 -0.33
N CYS A 514 -0.23 -8.95 -1.65
CA CYS A 514 0.92 -9.10 -2.54
C CYS A 514 2.06 -8.12 -2.20
N ARG A 515 1.77 -6.84 -1.96
CA ARG A 515 2.78 -5.86 -1.52
C ARG A 515 3.34 -6.19 -0.14
N GLN A 516 2.50 -6.56 0.83
CA GLN A 516 2.92 -7.02 2.15
C GLN A 516 3.82 -8.27 2.05
N GLY A 517 3.48 -9.20 1.15
CA GLY A 517 4.26 -10.38 0.83
C GLY A 517 5.63 -10.07 0.20
N ALA A 518 5.68 -9.14 -0.76
CA ALA A 518 6.94 -8.66 -1.33
C ALA A 518 7.85 -7.99 -0.30
N HIS A 519 7.27 -7.14 0.57
CA HIS A 519 7.99 -6.48 1.67
C HIS A 519 8.44 -7.46 2.78
N LEU A 520 7.66 -8.50 3.06
CA LEU A 520 8.06 -9.60 3.93
C LEU A 520 9.20 -10.42 3.32
N LEU A 521 9.10 -10.78 2.05
CA LEU A 521 10.13 -11.51 1.31
C LEU A 521 11.44 -10.72 1.24
N LYS A 522 11.37 -9.41 0.92
CA LYS A 522 12.51 -8.48 1.00
C LYS A 522 13.21 -8.57 2.36
N ARG A 523 12.47 -8.43 3.47
CA ARG A 523 12.99 -8.49 4.85
C ARG A 523 13.62 -9.84 5.18
N LEU A 524 12.97 -10.95 4.79
CA LEU A 524 13.51 -12.31 4.99
C LEU A 524 14.83 -12.50 4.22
N LEU A 525 14.91 -12.07 2.96
CA LEU A 525 16.14 -12.14 2.16
C LEU A 525 17.26 -11.25 2.74
N GLN A 526 16.93 -10.08 3.27
CA GLN A 526 17.86 -9.21 4.02
C GLN A 526 18.43 -9.91 5.26
N GLN A 527 17.57 -10.53 6.07
CA GLN A 527 17.99 -11.27 7.27
C GLN A 527 18.82 -12.52 6.94
N LEU A 528 18.56 -13.16 5.80
CA LEU A 528 19.39 -14.24 5.26
C LEU A 528 20.76 -13.74 4.74
N GLY A 529 20.95 -12.42 4.59
CA GLY A 529 22.23 -11.78 4.27
C GLY A 529 22.36 -11.24 2.85
N ALA A 530 21.25 -11.08 2.12
CA ALA A 530 21.23 -10.42 0.81
C ALA A 530 21.09 -8.89 0.92
N GLN A 531 21.57 -8.19 -0.11
CA GLN A 531 21.13 -6.83 -0.39
C GLN A 531 19.81 -6.92 -1.16
N SER A 532 18.68 -6.53 -0.57
CA SER A 532 17.36 -6.64 -1.22
C SER A 532 16.58 -5.33 -1.31
N GLU A 533 15.86 -5.17 -2.42
CA GLU A 533 14.97 -4.06 -2.73
C GLU A 533 13.65 -4.55 -3.34
N VAL A 534 12.62 -3.70 -3.25
CA VAL A 534 11.31 -3.93 -3.87
C VAL A 534 11.19 -3.00 -5.07
N ILE A 535 11.17 -3.58 -6.26
CA ILE A 535 11.08 -2.88 -7.53
C ILE A 535 9.61 -2.67 -7.88
N SER A 536 9.24 -1.43 -8.17
CA SER A 536 7.88 -1.12 -8.61
C SER A 536 7.59 -1.75 -9.97
N GLY A 537 6.52 -2.55 -10.05
CA GLY A 537 5.97 -3.03 -11.31
C GLY A 537 5.33 -1.91 -12.14
N GLU A 538 4.72 -2.27 -13.27
CA GLU A 538 3.89 -1.32 -14.01
C GLU A 538 2.67 -0.84 -13.20
N ASN A 539 2.08 0.29 -13.59
CA ASN A 539 0.94 0.87 -12.87
C ASN A 539 -0.21 -0.14 -12.71
N GLY A 540 -0.59 -0.44 -11.46
CA GLY A 540 -1.64 -1.42 -11.13
C GLY A 540 -1.16 -2.87 -11.06
N ARG A 541 0.15 -3.14 -11.18
CA ARG A 541 0.77 -4.46 -11.00
C ARG A 541 1.40 -4.62 -9.63
N ASN A 542 1.57 -5.87 -9.22
CA ASN A 542 2.36 -6.23 -8.05
C ASN A 542 3.86 -5.94 -8.28
N PRO A 543 4.61 -5.59 -7.21
CA PRO A 543 6.03 -5.29 -7.34
C PRO A 543 6.88 -6.56 -7.50
N LEU A 544 8.12 -6.40 -7.94
CA LEU A 544 9.14 -7.45 -7.97
C LEU A 544 10.04 -7.31 -6.73
N VAL A 545 10.67 -8.40 -6.30
CA VAL A 545 11.75 -8.37 -5.30
C VAL A 545 13.07 -8.71 -6.00
N LEU A 546 14.04 -7.81 -5.93
CA LEU A 546 15.41 -8.06 -6.36
C LEU A 546 16.30 -8.21 -5.12
N ALA A 547 17.06 -9.30 -5.03
CA ALA A 547 17.96 -9.54 -3.92
C ALA A 547 19.29 -10.15 -4.39
N THR A 548 20.43 -9.59 -3.98
CA THR A 548 21.76 -10.12 -4.30
C THR A 548 22.47 -10.63 -3.05
N PHE A 549 22.78 -11.92 -3.02
CA PHE A 549 23.76 -12.50 -2.10
C PHE A 549 25.14 -12.39 -2.74
N VAL A 550 25.94 -11.44 -2.26
CA VAL A 550 27.31 -11.21 -2.76
C VAL A 550 28.25 -12.31 -2.23
N GLY A 551 29.01 -12.93 -3.13
CA GLY A 551 30.04 -13.92 -2.80
C GLY A 551 31.27 -13.29 -2.14
N ARG A 552 32.17 -14.12 -1.59
CA ARG A 552 33.45 -13.63 -1.04
C ARG A 552 34.41 -13.21 -2.16
N GLU A 553 35.42 -12.42 -1.80
CA GLU A 553 36.53 -12.11 -2.71
C GLU A 553 37.54 -13.25 -2.75
N THR A 554 37.75 -13.83 -3.93
CA THR A 554 38.66 -14.98 -4.14
C THR A 554 39.83 -14.65 -5.07
N GLY A 555 39.85 -13.45 -5.66
CA GLY A 555 40.81 -13.08 -6.71
C GLY A 555 40.47 -13.66 -8.08
N ARG A 556 39.34 -14.36 -8.22
CA ARG A 556 38.73 -14.75 -9.50
C ARG A 556 37.45 -13.93 -9.73
N PRO A 557 37.06 -13.62 -10.97
CA PRO A 557 35.76 -13.03 -11.26
C PRO A 557 34.63 -13.90 -10.70
N ARG A 558 33.70 -13.31 -9.94
CA ARG A 558 32.51 -14.01 -9.48
C ARG A 558 31.54 -14.18 -10.65
N LYS A 559 31.09 -15.41 -10.88
CA LYS A 559 29.91 -15.65 -11.75
C LYS A 559 28.67 -15.12 -11.04
N ARG A 560 27.74 -14.55 -11.82
CA ARG A 560 26.47 -14.01 -11.35
C ARG A 560 25.34 -14.93 -11.82
N VAL A 561 24.75 -15.65 -10.87
CA VAL A 561 23.67 -16.62 -11.09
C VAL A 561 22.35 -15.90 -10.88
N LEU A 562 21.53 -15.77 -11.92
CA LEU A 562 20.16 -15.26 -11.77
C LEU A 562 19.25 -16.40 -11.33
N PHE A 563 18.60 -16.30 -10.17
CA PHE A 563 17.48 -17.16 -9.83
C PHE A 563 16.16 -16.45 -10.13
N TYR A 564 15.26 -17.13 -10.84
CA TYR A 564 13.88 -16.68 -11.06
C TYR A 564 12.87 -17.56 -10.31
N GLY A 565 11.87 -16.90 -9.71
CA GLY A 565 10.67 -17.50 -9.12
C GLY A 565 9.57 -16.45 -8.94
N HIS A 566 8.46 -16.82 -8.32
CA HIS A 566 7.34 -15.91 -8.02
C HIS A 566 6.79 -16.08 -6.61
N TYR A 567 6.35 -14.97 -6.00
CA TYR A 567 5.74 -15.00 -4.67
C TYR A 567 4.21 -14.94 -4.72
N ASP A 568 3.61 -14.63 -5.88
CA ASP A 568 2.17 -14.76 -6.07
C ASP A 568 1.74 -16.21 -6.27
N VAL A 569 0.48 -16.48 -5.94
CA VAL A 569 -0.08 -17.83 -5.81
C VAL A 569 -1.52 -17.88 -6.33
N GLN A 570 -1.97 -19.03 -6.86
CA GLN A 570 -3.38 -19.25 -7.18
C GLN A 570 -4.31 -19.00 -5.97
N PRO A 571 -5.57 -18.59 -6.19
CA PRO A 571 -6.59 -18.56 -5.14
C PRO A 571 -6.73 -19.91 -4.43
N ALA A 572 -7.15 -19.86 -3.17
CA ALA A 572 -7.54 -21.03 -2.40
C ALA A 572 -8.88 -20.76 -1.70
N ALA A 573 -9.91 -21.51 -2.08
CA ALA A 573 -11.16 -21.58 -1.33
C ALA A 573 -11.03 -22.66 -0.25
N GLU A 574 -11.55 -22.42 0.97
CA GLU A 574 -11.53 -23.40 2.06
C GLU A 574 -12.21 -24.73 1.68
N ALA A 575 -13.21 -24.67 0.80
CA ALA A 575 -13.93 -25.84 0.30
C ALA A 575 -12.99 -26.77 -0.49
N GLY A 576 -12.67 -27.94 0.10
CA GLY A 576 -11.80 -28.95 -0.49
C GLY A 576 -10.42 -29.07 0.18
N TRP A 577 -10.06 -28.14 1.06
CA TRP A 577 -8.85 -28.24 1.88
C TRP A 577 -9.11 -28.94 3.21
N GLU A 578 -8.18 -29.78 3.64
CA GLU A 578 -8.21 -30.49 4.94
C GLU A 578 -7.61 -29.65 6.09
N SER A 579 -6.84 -28.63 5.75
CA SER A 579 -6.24 -27.65 6.66
C SER A 579 -6.30 -26.27 6.01
N ASP A 580 -6.39 -25.19 6.79
CA ASP A 580 -6.37 -23.82 6.27
C ASP A 580 -5.21 -23.62 5.26
N PRO A 581 -5.49 -23.22 3.99
CA PRO A 581 -4.46 -23.03 2.97
C PRO A 581 -3.41 -21.98 3.35
N TRP A 582 -3.73 -21.04 4.23
CA TRP A 582 -2.84 -19.96 4.66
C TRP A 582 -2.03 -20.31 5.92
N THR A 583 -2.27 -21.48 6.53
CA THR A 583 -1.50 -21.95 7.69
C THR A 583 -0.64 -23.15 7.30
N LEU A 584 0.69 -22.99 7.30
CA LEU A 584 1.63 -24.06 6.94
C LEU A 584 1.51 -25.27 7.91
N ALA A 585 0.98 -26.38 7.41
CA ALA A 585 0.69 -27.58 8.22
C ALA A 585 1.61 -28.76 7.85
N GLY A 586 2.37 -29.29 8.81
CA GLY A 586 3.19 -30.48 8.61
C GLY A 586 2.40 -31.78 8.84
N ARG A 587 2.30 -32.65 7.83
CA ARG A 587 1.60 -33.95 7.91
C ARG A 587 2.34 -35.03 7.11
N ASN A 588 2.61 -36.19 7.72
CA ASN A 588 3.20 -37.38 7.07
C ASN A 588 4.51 -37.12 6.26
N GLY A 589 5.34 -36.17 6.69
CA GLY A 589 6.59 -35.80 6.00
C GLY A 589 6.42 -34.76 4.87
N TYR A 590 5.20 -34.27 4.67
CA TYR A 590 4.86 -33.18 3.75
C TYR A 590 4.47 -31.93 4.53
N LEU A 591 4.67 -30.78 3.89
CA LEU A 591 4.20 -29.47 4.30
C LEU A 591 3.01 -29.11 3.41
N TYR A 592 1.91 -28.62 3.96
CA TYR A 592 0.70 -28.23 3.25
C TYR A 592 0.44 -26.74 3.41
N GLY A 593 0.02 -26.08 2.32
CA GLY A 593 -0.30 -24.66 2.28
C GLY A 593 -0.26 -24.13 0.84
N ARG A 594 -1.03 -23.08 0.52
CA ARG A 594 -1.08 -22.51 -0.83
C ARG A 594 0.25 -21.80 -1.17
N GLY A 595 0.88 -22.26 -2.23
CA GLY A 595 2.19 -21.83 -2.73
C GLY A 595 3.38 -22.42 -1.98
N VAL A 596 3.18 -23.52 -1.25
CA VAL A 596 4.26 -24.24 -0.55
C VAL A 596 5.22 -24.91 -1.54
N SER A 597 4.70 -25.46 -2.64
CA SER A 597 5.52 -25.93 -3.76
C SER A 597 5.61 -24.88 -4.88
N ASP A 598 4.61 -23.99 -4.97
CA ASP A 598 4.38 -23.15 -6.16
C ASP A 598 4.17 -21.66 -5.78
N ASN A 599 5.21 -20.85 -5.51
CA ASN A 599 6.65 -21.13 -5.64
C ASN A 599 7.47 -20.69 -4.40
N LYS A 600 6.81 -20.43 -3.26
CA LYS A 600 7.45 -19.87 -2.04
C LYS A 600 8.47 -20.83 -1.39
N GLY A 601 8.24 -22.14 -1.44
CA GLY A 601 9.18 -23.16 -0.98
C GLY A 601 10.50 -23.13 -1.76
N PRO A 602 10.47 -23.30 -3.10
CA PRO A 602 11.63 -23.15 -3.98
C PRO A 602 12.44 -21.87 -3.77
N ILE A 603 11.79 -20.70 -3.68
CA ILE A 603 12.44 -19.41 -3.38
C ILE A 603 13.27 -19.50 -2.10
N LEU A 604 12.68 -20.00 -1.00
CA LEU A 604 13.38 -20.07 0.28
C LEU A 604 14.47 -21.15 0.30
N ALA A 605 14.31 -22.26 -0.41
CA ALA A 605 15.36 -23.27 -0.54
C ALA A 605 16.64 -22.66 -1.17
N VAL A 606 16.48 -21.87 -2.24
CA VAL A 606 17.57 -21.18 -2.92
C VAL A 606 18.20 -20.08 -2.05
N ALA A 607 17.38 -19.23 -1.41
CA ALA A 607 17.87 -18.19 -0.52
C ALA A 607 18.63 -18.76 0.69
N CYS A 608 18.10 -19.82 1.32
CA CYS A 608 18.73 -20.48 2.45
C CYS A 608 20.00 -21.25 2.06
N ALA A 609 20.14 -21.69 0.81
CA ALA A 609 21.39 -22.29 0.30
C ALA A 609 22.51 -21.24 0.22
N ALA A 610 22.25 -20.08 -0.40
CA ALA A 610 23.22 -18.98 -0.45
C ALA A 610 23.56 -18.43 0.95
N SER A 611 22.57 -18.27 1.83
CA SER A 611 22.77 -17.89 3.23
C SER A 611 23.66 -18.87 3.98
N SER A 612 23.44 -20.17 3.82
CA SER A 612 24.23 -21.26 4.43
C SER A 612 25.69 -21.24 3.95
N LEU A 613 25.93 -21.16 2.64
CA LEU A 613 27.29 -21.02 2.08
C LEU A 613 27.97 -19.73 2.57
N ARG A 614 27.23 -18.61 2.66
CA ARG A 614 27.74 -17.32 3.14
C ARG A 614 28.15 -17.39 4.62
N GLN A 615 27.35 -18.04 5.47
CA GLN A 615 27.68 -18.29 6.88
C GLN A 615 28.94 -19.16 7.03
N LYS A 616 29.10 -20.20 6.19
CA LYS A 616 30.30 -21.06 6.12
C LYS A 616 31.53 -20.36 5.49
N ARG A 617 31.34 -19.20 4.83
CA ARG A 617 32.35 -18.48 4.02
C ARG A 617 32.81 -19.24 2.76
N GLU A 618 31.86 -19.95 2.15
CA GLU A 618 32.01 -20.83 0.97
C GLU A 618 31.20 -20.34 -0.25
N LEU A 619 30.49 -19.22 -0.14
CA LEU A 619 29.77 -18.61 -1.27
C LEU A 619 30.77 -17.84 -2.16
N ASP A 620 31.16 -18.44 -3.28
CA ASP A 620 32.19 -17.91 -4.21
C ASP A 620 31.60 -17.36 -5.52
N VAL A 621 30.27 -17.31 -5.62
CA VAL A 621 29.48 -16.72 -6.72
C VAL A 621 28.52 -15.67 -6.16
N ASP A 622 28.07 -14.73 -6.99
CA ASP A 622 26.95 -13.86 -6.64
C ASP A 622 25.63 -14.54 -7.06
N LEU A 623 24.68 -14.66 -6.13
CA LEU A 623 23.31 -15.11 -6.43
C LEU A 623 22.39 -13.88 -6.49
N VAL A 624 21.83 -13.61 -7.67
CA VAL A 624 20.87 -12.53 -7.93
C VAL A 624 19.48 -13.17 -8.03
N MET A 625 18.63 -13.01 -7.01
CA MET A 625 17.25 -13.48 -7.02
C MET A 625 16.34 -12.37 -7.58
N LEU A 626 15.63 -12.68 -8.66
CA LEU A 626 14.64 -11.82 -9.30
C LEU A 626 13.27 -12.52 -9.19
N ILE A 627 12.42 -12.01 -8.30
CA ILE A 627 11.19 -12.68 -7.90
C ILE A 627 9.99 -11.81 -8.25
N GLU A 628 9.04 -12.32 -9.03
CA GLU A 628 7.85 -11.56 -9.44
C GLU A 628 6.58 -11.89 -8.64
N GLY A 629 5.50 -11.15 -8.90
CA GLY A 629 4.21 -11.26 -8.21
C GLY A 629 3.00 -11.22 -9.15
N GLU A 630 3.18 -11.53 -10.43
CA GLU A 630 2.10 -11.60 -11.43
C GLU A 630 2.18 -12.90 -12.27
N GLU A 631 2.96 -13.92 -11.89
CA GLU A 631 3.18 -15.13 -12.71
C GLU A 631 1.85 -15.84 -12.99
N GLU A 632 1.08 -16.04 -11.93
CA GLU A 632 -0.24 -16.69 -11.94
C GLU A 632 -1.31 -15.84 -12.66
N ALA A 633 -1.01 -14.56 -12.90
CA ALA A 633 -1.78 -13.63 -13.72
C ALA A 633 -1.23 -13.46 -15.16
N GLY A 634 -0.14 -14.15 -15.52
CA GLY A 634 0.51 -14.15 -16.82
C GLY A 634 1.71 -13.20 -16.95
N SER A 635 2.51 -13.03 -15.88
CA SER A 635 3.72 -12.18 -15.77
C SER A 635 3.53 -10.75 -16.30
N ARG A 636 2.38 -10.13 -16.00
CA ARG A 636 1.97 -8.85 -16.61
C ARG A 636 2.87 -7.72 -16.13
N GLY A 637 3.57 -7.08 -17.07
CA GLY A 637 4.49 -5.99 -16.77
C GLY A 637 5.87 -6.44 -16.27
N PHE A 638 6.14 -7.74 -16.13
CA PHE A 638 7.44 -8.28 -15.75
C PHE A 638 8.54 -7.84 -16.74
N ALA A 639 8.41 -8.22 -18.01
CA ALA A 639 9.39 -7.92 -19.06
C ALA A 639 9.76 -6.42 -19.20
N PRO A 640 8.81 -5.46 -19.26
CA PRO A 640 9.16 -4.04 -19.29
C PRO A 640 9.76 -3.54 -17.97
N THR A 641 9.33 -4.05 -16.82
CA THR A 641 9.91 -3.68 -15.51
C THR A 641 11.36 -4.14 -15.40
N VAL A 642 11.67 -5.37 -15.79
CA VAL A 642 13.03 -5.93 -15.78
C VAL A 642 13.93 -5.17 -16.75
N ARG A 643 13.45 -4.82 -17.95
CA ARG A 643 14.20 -3.98 -18.90
C ARG A 643 14.54 -2.59 -18.34
N LYS A 644 13.59 -1.96 -17.62
CA LYS A 644 13.80 -0.66 -16.98
C LYS A 644 14.88 -0.70 -15.88
N HIS A 645 15.04 -1.84 -15.19
CA HIS A 645 16.01 -2.02 -14.09
C HIS A 645 17.19 -2.92 -14.48
N LYS A 646 17.42 -3.15 -15.78
CA LYS A 646 18.44 -4.07 -16.29
C LYS A 646 19.85 -3.69 -15.86
N ASP A 647 20.14 -2.40 -15.76
CA ASP A 647 21.43 -1.87 -15.27
C ASP A 647 21.66 -2.17 -13.78
N ALA A 648 20.60 -2.20 -12.96
CA ALA A 648 20.66 -2.55 -11.54
C ALA A 648 20.83 -4.07 -11.32
N ILE A 649 20.16 -4.88 -12.16
CA ILE A 649 20.34 -6.35 -12.18
C ILE A 649 21.76 -6.69 -12.63
N GLY A 650 22.26 -6.03 -13.68
CA GLY A 650 23.59 -6.17 -14.25
C GLY A 650 23.81 -7.44 -15.08
N HIS A 651 25.08 -7.77 -15.33
CA HIS A 651 25.49 -8.98 -16.07
C HIS A 651 25.09 -10.28 -15.35
N ILE A 652 24.66 -11.29 -16.10
CA ILE A 652 24.29 -12.62 -15.62
C ILE A 652 25.03 -13.67 -16.45
N ASP A 653 25.64 -14.66 -15.79
CA ASP A 653 26.40 -15.75 -16.44
C ASP A 653 25.54 -16.99 -16.73
N VAL A 654 24.52 -17.22 -15.92
CA VAL A 654 23.59 -18.36 -16.00
C VAL A 654 22.29 -18.03 -15.27
N VAL A 655 21.16 -18.52 -15.80
CA VAL A 655 19.85 -18.42 -15.14
C VAL A 655 19.44 -19.79 -14.58
N LEU A 656 19.10 -19.84 -13.31
CA LEU A 656 18.52 -20.99 -12.61
C LEU A 656 17.02 -20.74 -12.40
N LEU A 657 16.19 -21.68 -12.85
CA LEU A 657 14.77 -21.71 -12.54
C LEU A 657 14.46 -22.92 -11.67
N SER A 658 13.45 -22.78 -10.83
CA SER A 658 12.86 -23.88 -10.08
C SER A 658 11.36 -23.68 -9.99
N ASN A 659 10.65 -23.84 -11.11
CA ASN A 659 9.20 -23.70 -11.17
C ASN A 659 8.53 -24.86 -11.91
N SER A 660 8.83 -26.09 -11.48
CA SER A 660 8.09 -27.29 -11.86
C SER A 660 8.37 -28.47 -10.92
N THR A 661 7.74 -29.61 -11.22
CA THR A 661 7.77 -30.83 -10.42
C THR A 661 8.48 -31.98 -11.12
N TRP A 662 8.86 -33.00 -10.36
CA TRP A 662 9.29 -34.28 -10.89
C TRP A 662 8.14 -35.00 -11.59
N VAL A 663 8.46 -35.90 -12.52
CA VAL A 663 7.46 -36.73 -13.24
C VAL A 663 6.85 -37.85 -12.39
N GLY A 664 7.38 -38.06 -11.19
CA GLY A 664 6.95 -39.07 -10.24
C GLY A 664 7.30 -38.68 -8.80
N GLU A 665 7.42 -39.68 -7.92
CA GLU A 665 7.60 -39.46 -6.48
C GLU A 665 9.03 -39.71 -5.99
N ASP A 666 9.75 -40.66 -6.59
CA ASP A 666 10.99 -41.18 -6.01
C ASP A 666 12.26 -40.77 -6.78
N ASP A 667 12.20 -40.71 -8.11
CA ASP A 667 13.34 -40.39 -8.96
C ASP A 667 13.55 -38.87 -9.13
N PRO A 668 14.73 -38.32 -8.76
CA PRO A 668 15.01 -36.90 -8.95
C PRO A 668 15.07 -36.54 -10.43
N CYS A 669 14.62 -35.34 -10.78
CA CYS A 669 14.52 -34.88 -12.16
C CYS A 669 15.35 -33.63 -12.44
N VAL A 670 15.71 -33.43 -13.72
CA VAL A 670 16.24 -32.16 -14.25
C VAL A 670 15.53 -31.84 -15.57
N VAL A 671 15.00 -30.62 -15.71
CA VAL A 671 14.24 -30.22 -16.90
C VAL A 671 15.18 -29.61 -17.93
N PHE A 672 15.18 -30.14 -19.15
CA PHE A 672 16.05 -29.66 -20.23
C PHE A 672 15.31 -29.06 -21.43
N GLY A 673 13.97 -29.11 -21.46
CA GLY A 673 13.19 -28.48 -22.52
C GLY A 673 11.70 -28.40 -22.25
N MET A 674 11.05 -27.43 -22.86
CA MET A 674 9.61 -27.15 -22.74
C MET A 674 9.03 -26.85 -24.13
N ARG A 675 7.77 -27.22 -24.35
CA ARG A 675 7.05 -26.82 -25.56
C ARG A 675 6.72 -25.33 -25.51
N GLY A 676 6.58 -24.71 -26.68
CA GLY A 676 5.98 -23.38 -26.82
C GLY A 676 4.46 -23.49 -26.92
N VAL A 677 3.78 -22.35 -26.97
CA VAL A 677 2.32 -22.31 -27.12
C VAL A 677 1.86 -21.12 -27.95
N VAL A 678 0.82 -21.32 -28.76
CA VAL A 678 0.01 -20.28 -29.40
C VAL A 678 -1.44 -20.49 -28.96
N TYR A 679 -2.01 -19.52 -28.26
CA TYR A 679 -3.43 -19.43 -27.97
C TYR A 679 -4.10 -18.44 -28.92
N ALA A 680 -5.22 -18.84 -29.51
CA ALA A 680 -6.00 -17.96 -30.38
C ALA A 680 -7.50 -18.08 -30.11
N HIS A 681 -8.17 -16.95 -30.25
CA HIS A 681 -9.62 -16.81 -30.20
C HIS A 681 -10.14 -16.60 -31.62
N LEU A 682 -11.12 -17.41 -32.04
CA LEU A 682 -11.79 -17.33 -33.33
C LEU A 682 -13.23 -16.87 -33.10
N GLU A 683 -13.69 -15.88 -33.86
CA GLU A 683 -15.10 -15.49 -33.90
C GLU A 683 -15.65 -15.67 -35.32
N ILE A 684 -16.84 -16.28 -35.44
CA ILE A 684 -17.69 -16.19 -36.64
C ILE A 684 -19.03 -15.57 -36.23
N SER A 685 -19.40 -14.49 -36.92
CA SER A 685 -20.63 -13.73 -36.69
C SER A 685 -21.44 -13.58 -37.98
N SER A 686 -22.78 -13.67 -37.89
CA SER A 686 -23.71 -13.31 -38.95
C SER A 686 -24.17 -11.85 -38.81
N LYS A 687 -24.81 -11.32 -39.84
CA LYS A 687 -25.36 -9.94 -39.85
C LYS A 687 -26.69 -9.82 -39.08
N GLY A 688 -27.30 -10.93 -38.68
CA GLY A 688 -28.66 -11.00 -38.12
C GLY A 688 -28.71 -11.09 -36.60
N ALA A 689 -29.93 -11.32 -36.09
CA ALA A 689 -30.15 -11.83 -34.75
C ALA A 689 -30.04 -13.37 -34.73
N ASP A 690 -30.11 -13.98 -33.55
CA ASP A 690 -30.29 -15.43 -33.44
C ASP A 690 -31.59 -15.84 -34.16
N ALA A 691 -31.53 -16.88 -34.98
CA ALA A 691 -32.63 -17.32 -35.86
C ALA A 691 -33.21 -18.66 -35.39
N HIS A 692 -34.45 -19.00 -35.78
CA HIS A 692 -35.08 -20.24 -35.33
C HIS A 692 -34.80 -21.39 -36.31
N SER A 693 -34.09 -22.43 -35.88
CA SER A 693 -33.55 -23.46 -36.79
C SER A 693 -34.62 -24.23 -37.58
N GLY A 694 -35.86 -24.33 -37.05
CA GLY A 694 -36.99 -24.92 -37.78
C GLY A 694 -37.73 -23.99 -38.74
N VAL A 695 -37.43 -22.68 -38.75
CA VAL A 695 -38.07 -21.68 -39.64
C VAL A 695 -37.06 -21.18 -40.67
N ASP A 696 -35.84 -20.85 -40.21
CA ASP A 696 -34.79 -20.23 -41.01
C ASP A 696 -33.73 -21.24 -41.50
N GLY A 697 -33.74 -22.47 -40.97
CA GLY A 697 -32.77 -23.53 -41.29
C GLY A 697 -32.72 -23.86 -42.78
N GLY A 698 -31.49 -23.89 -43.32
CA GLY A 698 -31.26 -24.07 -44.76
C GLY A 698 -31.49 -22.84 -45.63
N SER A 699 -31.97 -21.71 -45.07
CA SER A 699 -32.10 -20.44 -45.79
C SER A 699 -31.03 -19.39 -45.44
N VAL A 700 -30.32 -19.58 -44.31
CA VAL A 700 -29.26 -18.69 -43.82
C VAL A 700 -27.92 -19.43 -43.74
N ALA A 701 -26.81 -18.69 -43.88
CA ALA A 701 -25.47 -19.24 -43.61
C ALA A 701 -25.25 -19.31 -42.09
N GLU A 702 -25.02 -20.51 -41.54
CA GLU A 702 -25.02 -20.75 -40.09
C GLU A 702 -23.60 -20.61 -39.50
N PRO A 703 -23.32 -19.63 -38.60
CA PRO A 703 -22.00 -19.46 -37.98
C PRO A 703 -21.45 -20.70 -37.26
N MET A 704 -22.34 -21.54 -36.70
CA MET A 704 -21.95 -22.81 -36.07
C MET A 704 -21.41 -23.81 -37.10
N PHE A 705 -22.04 -23.90 -38.27
CA PHE A 705 -21.58 -24.78 -39.34
C PHE A 705 -20.21 -24.33 -39.86
N ASP A 706 -20.06 -23.04 -40.13
CA ASP A 706 -18.79 -22.45 -40.56
C ASP A 706 -17.67 -22.70 -39.53
N MET A 707 -17.94 -22.49 -38.24
CA MET A 707 -16.95 -22.72 -37.17
C MET A 707 -16.51 -24.17 -37.10
N ILE A 708 -17.45 -25.13 -37.16
CA ILE A 708 -17.12 -26.57 -37.16
C ILE A 708 -16.30 -26.95 -38.40
N ARG A 709 -16.57 -26.33 -39.57
CA ARG A 709 -15.76 -26.56 -40.78
C ARG A 709 -14.36 -25.97 -40.68
N VAL A 710 -14.20 -24.75 -40.15
CA VAL A 710 -12.88 -24.14 -39.93
C VAL A 710 -12.08 -24.95 -38.92
N LEU A 711 -12.64 -25.27 -37.75
CA LEU A 711 -11.96 -26.05 -36.72
C LEU A 711 -11.55 -27.45 -37.22
N GLY A 712 -12.44 -28.15 -37.92
CA GLY A 712 -12.14 -29.46 -38.53
C GLY A 712 -11.17 -29.40 -39.72
N GLY A 713 -10.89 -28.20 -40.26
CA GLY A 713 -9.85 -27.97 -41.26
C GLY A 713 -8.48 -27.63 -40.66
N ILE A 714 -8.42 -27.21 -39.38
CA ILE A 714 -7.15 -26.92 -38.69
C ILE A 714 -6.46 -28.22 -38.27
N ALA A 715 -7.21 -29.20 -37.76
CA ALA A 715 -6.67 -30.49 -37.33
C ALA A 715 -7.71 -31.62 -37.45
N ASP A 716 -7.23 -32.85 -37.65
CA ASP A 716 -8.04 -34.07 -37.66
C ASP A 716 -7.38 -35.19 -36.83
N SER A 717 -7.80 -36.45 -37.02
CA SER A 717 -7.27 -37.60 -36.28
C SER A 717 -5.81 -37.95 -36.60
N GLN A 718 -5.24 -37.39 -37.66
CA GLN A 718 -3.84 -37.58 -38.03
C GLN A 718 -2.94 -36.43 -37.54
N GLY A 719 -3.50 -35.28 -37.18
CA GLY A 719 -2.77 -34.14 -36.64
C GLY A 719 -3.21 -32.80 -37.21
N VAL A 720 -2.29 -31.83 -37.18
CA VAL A 720 -2.50 -30.46 -37.67
C VAL A 720 -2.36 -30.40 -39.19
N ARG A 721 -3.27 -29.71 -39.87
CA ARG A 721 -3.34 -29.64 -41.34
C ARG A 721 -2.87 -28.31 -41.95
N ILE A 722 -2.27 -27.46 -41.13
CA ILE A 722 -1.61 -26.23 -41.57
C ILE A 722 -0.42 -26.62 -42.47
N PRO A 723 -0.26 -26.03 -43.67
CA PRO A 723 0.89 -26.28 -44.53
C PRO A 723 2.23 -26.08 -43.82
N ASP A 724 3.20 -26.93 -44.16
CA ASP A 724 4.58 -26.90 -43.71
C ASP A 724 4.78 -26.97 -42.17
N PHE A 725 3.72 -27.30 -41.42
CA PHE A 725 3.71 -27.26 -39.96
C PHE A 725 4.69 -28.26 -39.31
N TYR A 726 4.85 -29.44 -39.91
CA TYR A 726 5.71 -30.51 -39.39
C TYR A 726 7.15 -30.46 -39.93
N ASP A 727 7.44 -29.62 -40.93
CA ASP A 727 8.70 -29.64 -41.69
C ASP A 727 9.94 -29.33 -40.83
N GLN A 728 9.78 -28.54 -39.78
CA GLN A 728 10.84 -28.21 -38.82
C GLN A 728 10.87 -29.14 -37.59
N VAL A 729 9.97 -30.13 -37.49
CA VAL A 729 9.94 -31.03 -36.32
C VAL A 729 11.08 -32.04 -36.42
N ARG A 730 12.02 -31.94 -35.47
CA ARG A 730 13.21 -32.82 -35.41
C ARG A 730 12.80 -34.30 -35.33
N SER A 731 13.50 -35.14 -36.11
CA SER A 731 13.50 -36.59 -35.89
C SER A 731 14.17 -36.93 -34.55
N PRO A 732 13.67 -37.94 -33.81
CA PRO A 732 14.22 -38.32 -32.52
C PRO A 732 15.66 -38.86 -32.63
N THR A 733 16.53 -38.44 -31.72
CA THR A 733 17.90 -38.99 -31.61
C THR A 733 17.91 -40.24 -30.71
N PRO A 734 18.90 -41.15 -30.85
CA PRO A 734 19.03 -42.30 -29.96
C PRO A 734 19.15 -41.92 -28.48
N GLU A 735 19.82 -40.81 -28.17
CA GLU A 735 19.97 -40.28 -26.80
C GLU A 735 18.62 -39.77 -26.24
N GLU A 736 17.85 -39.02 -27.02
CA GLU A 736 16.53 -38.56 -26.59
C GLU A 736 15.57 -39.75 -26.38
N MET A 737 15.65 -40.78 -27.22
CA MET A 737 14.88 -42.02 -27.05
C MET A 737 15.29 -42.80 -25.80
N GLN A 738 16.58 -42.78 -25.41
CA GLN A 738 17.02 -43.35 -24.14
C GLN A 738 16.39 -42.59 -22.96
N HIS A 739 16.43 -41.25 -22.94
CA HIS A 739 15.83 -40.46 -21.87
C HIS A 739 14.31 -40.69 -21.74
N LEU A 740 13.59 -40.81 -22.86
CA LEU A 740 12.17 -41.19 -22.85
C LEU A 740 11.95 -42.61 -22.32
N THR A 741 12.87 -43.54 -22.56
CA THR A 741 12.82 -44.91 -22.04
C THR A 741 13.07 -44.94 -20.53
N ASP A 742 14.05 -44.17 -20.04
CA ASP A 742 14.35 -44.05 -18.61
C ASP A 742 13.12 -43.51 -17.84
N VAL A 743 12.48 -42.46 -18.37
CA VAL A 743 11.23 -41.90 -17.82
C VAL A 743 10.05 -42.87 -17.95
N SER A 744 9.95 -43.62 -19.06
CA SER A 744 8.91 -44.64 -19.26
C SER A 744 8.97 -45.70 -18.18
N ILE A 745 10.18 -46.18 -17.84
CA ILE A 745 10.42 -47.14 -16.76
C ILE A 745 10.01 -46.57 -15.40
N ALA A 746 10.41 -45.33 -15.08
CA ALA A 746 10.11 -44.68 -13.81
C ALA A 746 8.61 -44.36 -13.60
N THR A 747 7.91 -43.98 -14.67
CA THR A 747 6.52 -43.49 -14.61
C THR A 747 5.46 -44.53 -15.01
N GLY A 748 5.87 -45.65 -15.62
CA GLY A 748 4.96 -46.63 -16.22
C GLY A 748 4.22 -46.15 -17.48
N ARG A 749 4.56 -44.96 -18.01
CA ARG A 749 3.96 -44.40 -19.23
C ARG A 749 4.65 -44.95 -20.48
N SER A 750 3.92 -45.06 -21.59
CA SER A 750 4.53 -45.48 -22.87
C SER A 750 5.52 -44.45 -23.40
N VAL A 751 6.55 -44.91 -24.10
CA VAL A 751 7.55 -44.03 -24.77
C VAL A 751 6.87 -43.20 -25.86
N GLU A 752 5.86 -43.77 -26.53
CA GLU A 752 5.05 -43.14 -27.57
C GLU A 752 4.22 -41.97 -27.02
N ASP A 753 3.61 -42.11 -25.83
CA ASP A 753 2.84 -41.03 -25.22
C ASP A 753 3.75 -39.96 -24.59
N LEU A 754 4.94 -40.33 -24.12
CA LEU A 754 5.95 -39.35 -23.69
C LEU A 754 6.47 -38.55 -24.91
N SER A 755 6.74 -39.19 -26.05
CA SER A 755 7.05 -38.53 -27.33
C SER A 755 6.00 -37.46 -27.67
N ARG A 756 4.72 -37.88 -27.72
CA ARG A 756 3.60 -37.02 -28.12
C ARG A 756 3.41 -35.81 -27.22
N VAL A 757 3.70 -35.95 -25.93
CA VAL A 757 3.50 -34.88 -24.94
C VAL A 757 4.71 -33.96 -24.84
N TRP A 758 5.93 -34.42 -25.13
CA TRP A 758 7.16 -33.65 -24.91
C TRP A 758 7.83 -33.15 -26.18
N ARG A 759 7.91 -33.99 -27.23
CA ARG A 759 8.62 -33.71 -28.49
C ARG A 759 7.69 -33.29 -29.62
N ASP A 760 6.49 -33.85 -29.69
CA ASP A 760 5.62 -33.65 -30.85
C ASP A 760 4.67 -32.45 -30.63
N PRO A 761 4.40 -31.64 -31.69
CA PRO A 761 3.47 -30.54 -31.59
C PRO A 761 2.02 -31.05 -31.54
N SER A 762 1.15 -30.32 -30.85
CA SER A 762 -0.24 -30.75 -30.61
C SER A 762 -1.22 -29.60 -30.72
N PHE A 763 -2.43 -29.87 -31.18
CA PHE A 763 -3.53 -28.91 -31.23
C PHE A 763 -4.67 -29.32 -30.29
N SER A 764 -5.39 -28.36 -29.73
CA SER A 764 -6.53 -28.59 -28.84
C SER A 764 -7.55 -27.46 -28.94
N ILE A 765 -8.82 -27.83 -29.01
CA ILE A 765 -9.95 -26.90 -28.91
C ILE A 765 -10.33 -26.86 -27.43
N ALA A 766 -10.13 -25.72 -26.77
CA ALA A 766 -10.38 -25.57 -25.34
C ALA A 766 -11.85 -25.26 -25.04
N ASN A 767 -12.51 -24.49 -25.90
CA ASN A 767 -13.89 -24.05 -25.72
C ASN A 767 -14.56 -23.74 -27.07
N ILE A 768 -15.87 -23.98 -27.16
CA ILE A 768 -16.74 -23.45 -28.22
C ILE A 768 -18.00 -22.91 -27.54
N SER A 769 -18.32 -21.65 -27.81
CA SER A 769 -19.41 -20.90 -27.20
C SER A 769 -20.25 -20.20 -28.27
N SER A 770 -21.54 -20.01 -28.01
CA SER A 770 -22.48 -19.43 -28.98
C SER A 770 -23.59 -18.63 -28.31
N THR A 771 -24.16 -17.68 -29.05
CA THR A 771 -25.36 -16.95 -28.61
C THR A 771 -26.60 -17.85 -28.63
N GLY A 772 -27.51 -17.66 -27.68
CA GLY A 772 -28.75 -18.43 -27.59
C GLY A 772 -28.58 -19.91 -27.17
N SER A 773 -27.40 -20.33 -26.71
CA SER A 773 -27.04 -21.71 -26.34
C SER A 773 -27.96 -22.41 -25.31
N SER A 774 -28.77 -21.66 -24.57
CA SER A 774 -29.81 -22.19 -23.69
C SER A 774 -31.05 -22.73 -24.41
N ASN A 775 -31.23 -22.45 -25.70
CA ASN A 775 -32.39 -22.86 -26.50
C ASN A 775 -31.99 -23.84 -27.61
N LYS A 776 -32.69 -24.97 -27.70
CA LYS A 776 -32.30 -26.12 -28.56
C LYS A 776 -32.61 -25.95 -30.05
N THR A 777 -33.44 -24.97 -30.43
CA THR A 777 -33.86 -24.75 -31.83
C THR A 777 -33.42 -23.37 -32.36
N VAL A 778 -32.17 -23.00 -32.07
CA VAL A 778 -31.57 -21.71 -32.45
C VAL A 778 -30.37 -21.91 -33.38
N ILE A 779 -30.33 -21.12 -34.45
CA ILE A 779 -29.13 -20.84 -35.23
C ILE A 779 -28.45 -19.62 -34.58
N PRO A 780 -27.25 -19.76 -33.99
CA PRO A 780 -26.61 -18.67 -33.28
C PRO A 780 -26.10 -17.61 -34.26
N ARG A 781 -26.33 -16.33 -33.98
CA ARG A 781 -25.74 -15.21 -34.74
C ARG A 781 -24.23 -15.10 -34.55
N ARG A 782 -23.69 -15.58 -33.42
CA ARG A 782 -22.26 -15.53 -33.11
C ARG A 782 -21.80 -16.82 -32.47
N VAL A 783 -20.64 -17.27 -32.91
CA VAL A 783 -19.92 -18.42 -32.38
C VAL A 783 -18.48 -18.02 -32.15
N THR A 784 -17.96 -18.36 -30.98
CA THR A 784 -16.60 -18.09 -30.54
C THR A 784 -15.93 -19.39 -30.11
N ALA A 785 -14.66 -19.58 -30.50
CA ALA A 785 -13.89 -20.75 -30.14
C ALA A 785 -12.48 -20.36 -29.65
N ASP A 786 -12.05 -20.99 -28.57
CA ASP A 786 -10.71 -20.82 -28.01
C ASP A 786 -9.87 -22.05 -28.35
N ILE A 787 -8.76 -21.85 -29.06
CA ILE A 787 -7.84 -22.91 -29.49
C ILE A 787 -6.46 -22.72 -28.87
N SER A 788 -5.75 -23.82 -28.68
CA SER A 788 -4.34 -23.82 -28.32
C SER A 788 -3.54 -24.78 -29.18
N MET A 789 -2.30 -24.39 -29.47
CA MET A 789 -1.37 -25.16 -30.27
C MET A 789 -0.01 -25.15 -29.57
N ARG A 790 0.54 -26.33 -29.29
CA ARG A 790 1.87 -26.51 -28.71
C ARG A 790 2.88 -26.67 -29.84
N ILE A 791 3.93 -25.87 -29.79
CA ILE A 791 5.04 -25.90 -30.74
C ILE A 791 6.31 -26.45 -30.08
N VAL A 792 7.26 -26.91 -30.88
CA VAL A 792 8.41 -27.71 -30.44
C VAL A 792 9.70 -27.18 -31.10
N PRO A 793 10.90 -27.60 -30.65
CA PRO A 793 12.17 -27.07 -31.15
C PRO A 793 12.27 -26.97 -32.67
N ASP A 794 12.88 -25.88 -33.12
CA ASP A 794 13.03 -25.40 -34.51
C ASP A 794 11.76 -24.87 -35.20
N GLN A 795 10.56 -25.02 -34.61
CA GLN A 795 9.37 -24.31 -35.11
C GLN A 795 9.42 -22.82 -34.71
N ASP A 796 9.56 -21.91 -35.68
CA ASP A 796 9.54 -20.46 -35.42
C ASP A 796 8.14 -19.97 -35.03
N LEU A 797 8.05 -19.24 -33.91
CA LEU A 797 6.80 -18.79 -33.33
C LEU A 797 6.05 -17.81 -34.24
N GLU A 798 6.75 -16.87 -34.89
CA GLU A 798 6.13 -15.84 -35.73
C GLU A 798 5.57 -16.46 -37.02
N THR A 799 6.35 -17.32 -37.66
CA THR A 799 5.97 -18.09 -38.87
C THR A 799 4.78 -19.00 -38.59
N ILE A 800 4.81 -19.81 -37.53
CA ILE A 800 3.68 -20.68 -37.17
C ILE A 800 2.42 -19.87 -36.87
N THR A 801 2.57 -18.72 -36.21
CA THR A 801 1.44 -17.82 -35.91
C THR A 801 0.86 -17.18 -37.18
N ALA A 802 1.69 -16.81 -38.15
CA ALA A 802 1.26 -16.32 -39.45
C ALA A 802 0.54 -17.41 -40.26
N ASN A 803 1.11 -18.62 -40.31
CA ASN A 803 0.56 -19.76 -41.03
C ASN A 803 -0.80 -20.20 -40.46
N LEU A 804 -0.97 -20.21 -39.12
CA LEU A 804 -2.26 -20.46 -38.47
C LEU A 804 -3.32 -19.45 -38.94
N LYS A 805 -3.02 -18.15 -38.90
CA LYS A 805 -3.96 -17.09 -39.31
C LYS A 805 -4.33 -17.21 -40.79
N ALA A 806 -3.35 -17.44 -41.65
CA ALA A 806 -3.55 -17.61 -43.09
C ALA A 806 -4.40 -18.86 -43.39
N HIS A 807 -4.07 -20.00 -42.78
CA HIS A 807 -4.79 -21.26 -42.97
C HIS A 807 -6.25 -21.17 -42.51
N CYS A 808 -6.51 -20.67 -41.29
CA CYS A 808 -7.88 -20.49 -40.81
C CYS A 808 -8.69 -19.54 -41.70
N LYS A 809 -8.06 -18.49 -42.23
CA LYS A 809 -8.73 -17.56 -43.16
C LYS A 809 -9.04 -18.22 -44.50
N ASN A 810 -8.09 -18.94 -45.10
CA ASN A 810 -8.30 -19.64 -46.37
C ASN A 810 -9.42 -20.68 -46.23
N LEU A 811 -9.39 -21.49 -45.16
CA LEU A 811 -10.45 -22.45 -44.83
C LEU A 811 -11.84 -21.81 -44.73
N TYR A 812 -11.92 -20.58 -44.21
CA TYR A 812 -13.17 -19.83 -44.11
C TYR A 812 -13.61 -19.26 -45.46
N ASP A 813 -12.69 -18.63 -46.21
CA ASP A 813 -12.96 -18.03 -47.52
C ASP A 813 -13.41 -19.11 -48.53
N ASP A 814 -12.88 -20.34 -48.43
CA ASP A 814 -13.29 -21.53 -49.21
C ASP A 814 -14.72 -22.03 -48.92
N LEU A 815 -15.32 -21.65 -47.78
CA LEU A 815 -16.75 -21.95 -47.50
C LEU A 815 -17.69 -21.06 -48.32
N HIS A 816 -17.18 -19.95 -48.86
CA HIS A 816 -17.94 -18.89 -49.55
C HIS A 816 -19.13 -18.38 -48.71
N SER A 817 -18.97 -18.36 -47.37
CA SER A 817 -20.00 -17.94 -46.43
C SER A 817 -20.26 -16.43 -46.47
N SER A 818 -21.49 -16.03 -46.15
CA SER A 818 -21.91 -14.62 -46.05
C SER A 818 -21.70 -13.99 -44.67
N ASN A 819 -21.19 -14.78 -43.72
CA ASN A 819 -20.83 -14.38 -42.36
C ASN A 819 -19.51 -13.57 -42.34
N THR A 820 -19.01 -13.25 -41.15
CA THR A 820 -17.70 -12.61 -40.93
C THR A 820 -16.85 -13.46 -40.00
N PHE A 821 -15.57 -13.62 -40.33
CA PHE A 821 -14.58 -14.35 -39.53
C PHE A 821 -13.47 -13.44 -39.00
N GLU A 822 -13.10 -13.61 -37.73
CA GLU A 822 -11.92 -12.99 -37.11
C GLU A 822 -11.10 -14.06 -36.36
N ILE A 823 -9.77 -13.94 -36.41
CA ILE A 823 -8.84 -14.72 -35.58
C ILE A 823 -7.86 -13.78 -34.87
N LYS A 824 -7.86 -13.85 -33.54
CA LYS A 824 -7.00 -13.06 -32.66
C LYS A 824 -6.14 -13.96 -31.79
N VAL A 825 -4.83 -13.85 -31.92
CA VAL A 825 -3.87 -14.51 -31.01
C VAL A 825 -3.90 -13.77 -29.69
N THR A 826 -4.19 -14.49 -28.61
CA THR A 826 -4.39 -13.92 -27.27
C THR A 826 -3.15 -14.02 -26.40
N HIS A 827 -2.40 -15.13 -26.53
CA HIS A 827 -1.12 -15.35 -25.87
C HIS A 827 -0.23 -16.24 -26.75
N SER A 828 1.08 -16.00 -26.72
CA SER A 828 2.05 -16.79 -27.49
C SER A 828 3.42 -16.78 -26.83
N ALA A 829 4.05 -17.94 -26.71
CA ALA A 829 5.38 -18.11 -26.14
C ALA A 829 6.17 -19.18 -26.92
N SER A 830 7.47 -18.97 -27.07
CA SER A 830 8.35 -19.91 -27.78
C SER A 830 8.56 -21.19 -26.96
N TRP A 831 9.00 -22.25 -27.64
CA TRP A 831 9.61 -23.41 -27.00
C TRP A 831 10.96 -23.03 -26.37
N TRP A 832 11.45 -23.89 -25.48
CA TRP A 832 12.76 -23.77 -24.85
C TRP A 832 13.48 -25.13 -24.84
N LEU A 833 14.79 -25.12 -25.02
CA LEU A 833 15.64 -26.33 -24.99
C LEU A 833 17.08 -25.93 -24.64
N THR A 834 17.61 -26.42 -23.52
CA THR A 834 18.99 -26.17 -23.11
C THR A 834 19.97 -27.19 -23.68
N SER A 835 21.25 -26.83 -23.75
CA SER A 835 22.30 -27.76 -24.16
C SER A 835 22.71 -28.66 -23.00
N LEU A 836 22.48 -29.98 -23.16
CA LEU A 836 22.94 -31.01 -22.22
C LEU A 836 24.47 -31.02 -22.05
N ASP A 837 25.21 -30.49 -23.03
CA ASP A 837 26.66 -30.40 -22.99
C ASP A 837 27.18 -29.21 -22.17
N SER A 838 26.31 -28.24 -21.85
CA SER A 838 26.65 -27.04 -21.09
C SER A 838 27.31 -27.36 -19.75
N PRO A 839 28.42 -26.69 -19.36
CA PRO A 839 29.03 -26.89 -18.05
C PRO A 839 28.07 -26.48 -16.91
N TYR A 840 27.16 -25.55 -17.17
CA TYR A 840 26.08 -25.17 -16.25
C TYR A 840 25.06 -26.29 -16.04
N PHE A 841 24.67 -27.00 -17.11
CA PHE A 841 23.74 -28.13 -17.02
C PHE A 841 24.40 -29.34 -16.32
N LYS A 842 25.61 -29.70 -16.73
CA LYS A 842 26.38 -30.81 -16.13
C LYS A 842 26.66 -30.57 -14.64
N SER A 843 26.95 -29.33 -14.25
CA SER A 843 27.13 -28.98 -12.83
C SER A 843 25.86 -29.19 -12.00
N LEU A 844 24.67 -28.96 -12.59
CA LEU A 844 23.39 -29.21 -11.94
C LEU A 844 23.07 -30.71 -11.87
N GLU A 845 23.28 -31.45 -12.98
CA GLU A 845 23.12 -32.92 -13.03
C GLU A 845 23.94 -33.59 -11.93
N CYS A 846 25.22 -33.25 -11.79
CA CYS A 846 26.08 -33.78 -10.72
C CYS A 846 25.67 -33.30 -9.31
N ALA A 847 25.21 -32.06 -9.15
CA ALA A 847 24.76 -31.55 -7.85
C ALA A 847 23.50 -32.29 -7.34
N ILE A 848 22.60 -32.70 -8.25
CA ILE A 848 21.45 -33.54 -7.92
C ILE A 848 21.92 -34.96 -7.57
N GLU A 849 22.81 -35.55 -8.37
CA GLU A 849 23.35 -36.90 -8.16
C GLU A 849 24.08 -37.04 -6.80
N ASP A 850 24.92 -36.07 -6.42
CA ASP A 850 25.61 -36.04 -5.13
C ASP A 850 24.65 -36.12 -3.91
N VAL A 851 23.52 -35.40 -4.00
CA VAL A 851 22.62 -35.17 -2.85
C VAL A 851 21.59 -36.28 -2.72
N TRP A 852 21.11 -36.82 -3.84
CA TRP A 852 20.11 -37.89 -3.88
C TRP A 852 20.73 -39.29 -3.98
N GLY A 853 22.00 -39.41 -4.35
CA GLY A 853 22.69 -40.69 -4.55
C GLY A 853 22.21 -41.46 -5.79
N ALA A 854 21.50 -40.77 -6.70
CA ALA A 854 20.93 -41.31 -7.92
C ALA A 854 21.01 -40.26 -9.03
N LYS A 855 21.39 -40.70 -10.24
CA LYS A 855 21.45 -39.83 -11.42
C LYS A 855 20.05 -39.32 -11.78
N PRO A 856 19.84 -38.01 -12.00
CA PRO A 856 18.51 -37.49 -12.29
C PRO A 856 17.99 -37.91 -13.66
N LEU A 857 16.67 -38.12 -13.74
CA LEU A 857 15.95 -38.26 -15.00
C LEU A 857 15.98 -36.93 -15.77
N LYS A 858 16.43 -36.98 -17.02
CA LYS A 858 16.39 -35.84 -17.94
C LYS A 858 14.99 -35.75 -18.54
N ILE A 859 14.20 -34.79 -18.08
CA ILE A 859 12.81 -34.63 -18.47
C ILE A 859 12.59 -33.41 -19.36
N ARG A 860 11.56 -33.49 -20.20
CA ARG A 860 10.97 -32.32 -20.88
C ARG A 860 9.59 -32.08 -20.30
N GLU A 861 8.99 -30.93 -20.58
CA GLU A 861 7.61 -30.66 -20.20
C GLU A 861 6.72 -30.35 -21.40
N GLY A 862 5.48 -30.84 -21.32
CA GLY A 862 4.45 -30.56 -22.31
C GLY A 862 3.78 -29.19 -22.14
N GLY A 863 4.04 -28.51 -21.02
CA GLY A 863 3.65 -27.14 -20.72
C GLY A 863 4.60 -26.10 -21.33
N THR A 864 4.46 -24.85 -20.88
CA THR A 864 5.29 -23.72 -21.31
C THR A 864 5.41 -22.75 -20.14
N VAL A 865 6.63 -22.40 -19.73
CA VAL A 865 6.90 -21.28 -18.81
C VAL A 865 7.50 -20.15 -19.65
N PRO A 866 6.73 -19.12 -20.06
CA PRO A 866 7.20 -18.10 -21.01
C PRO A 866 8.48 -17.38 -20.55
N THR A 867 8.65 -17.23 -19.23
CA THR A 867 9.74 -16.48 -18.61
C THR A 867 11.11 -17.11 -18.82
N ILE A 868 11.24 -18.44 -18.98
CA ILE A 868 12.55 -19.09 -19.18
C ILE A 868 13.23 -18.67 -20.48
N PHE A 869 12.49 -18.74 -21.59
CA PHE A 869 12.93 -18.32 -22.92
C PHE A 869 13.18 -16.82 -22.98
N TRP A 870 12.33 -16.04 -22.30
CA TRP A 870 12.46 -14.59 -22.24
C TRP A 870 13.74 -14.17 -21.49
N LEU A 871 14.02 -14.74 -20.32
CA LEU A 871 15.23 -14.46 -19.54
C LEU A 871 16.50 -14.86 -20.28
N GLU A 872 16.53 -16.06 -20.88
CA GLU A 872 17.66 -16.56 -21.67
C GLU A 872 18.04 -15.57 -22.78
N ARG A 873 17.05 -15.09 -23.53
CA ARG A 873 17.23 -14.13 -24.62
C ARG A 873 17.53 -12.71 -24.14
N GLU A 874 16.91 -12.26 -23.05
CA GLU A 874 17.07 -10.89 -22.55
C GLU A 874 18.44 -10.68 -21.90
N PHE A 875 18.94 -11.67 -21.15
CA PHE A 875 20.28 -11.61 -20.53
C PHE A 875 21.39 -12.19 -21.41
N GLY A 876 21.06 -12.98 -22.45
CA GLY A 876 22.05 -13.67 -23.28
C GLY A 876 22.79 -14.80 -22.55
N ALA A 877 22.18 -15.32 -21.48
CA ALA A 877 22.78 -16.25 -20.53
C ALA A 877 22.03 -17.59 -20.55
N PRO A 878 22.71 -18.75 -20.58
CA PRO A 878 22.07 -20.05 -20.64
C PRO A 878 21.18 -20.33 -19.43
N CYS A 879 20.02 -20.95 -19.67
CA CYS A 879 19.11 -21.40 -18.62
C CYS A 879 19.36 -22.85 -18.20
N VAL A 880 19.15 -23.13 -16.91
CA VAL A 880 18.99 -24.47 -16.32
C VAL A 880 17.75 -24.49 -15.43
N HIS A 881 17.08 -25.64 -15.33
CA HIS A 881 15.83 -25.76 -14.57
C HIS A 881 15.88 -26.98 -13.62
N LEU A 882 15.81 -26.69 -12.31
CA LEU A 882 15.78 -27.64 -11.21
C LEU A 882 14.34 -27.80 -10.69
N PRO A 883 13.60 -28.86 -11.01
CA PRO A 883 12.31 -29.12 -10.39
C PRO A 883 12.52 -29.57 -8.93
N LEU A 884 11.75 -28.98 -8.00
CA LEU A 884 11.84 -29.30 -6.57
C LEU A 884 10.60 -30.04 -6.03
N GLY A 885 9.42 -29.76 -6.56
CA GLY A 885 8.20 -30.46 -6.16
C GLY A 885 8.10 -31.88 -6.75
N GLN A 886 7.16 -32.68 -6.26
CA GLN A 886 6.82 -34.01 -6.78
C GLN A 886 5.54 -33.98 -7.64
N ALA A 887 5.30 -35.03 -8.43
CA ALA A 887 4.12 -35.11 -9.30
C ALA A 887 2.78 -34.97 -8.54
N SER A 888 2.73 -35.41 -7.27
CA SER A 888 1.55 -35.33 -6.40
C SER A 888 1.53 -34.12 -5.45
N ASP A 889 2.33 -33.08 -5.71
CA ASP A 889 2.33 -31.84 -4.91
C ASP A 889 1.08 -30.96 -5.13
N ALA A 890 0.29 -31.27 -6.17
CA ALA A 890 -1.03 -30.69 -6.42
C ALA A 890 -1.04 -29.15 -6.53
N GLY A 891 -0.04 -28.58 -7.21
CA GLY A 891 0.00 -27.17 -7.61
C GLY A 891 -1.32 -26.72 -8.25
N HIS A 892 -1.73 -25.48 -7.97
CA HIS A 892 -3.02 -24.88 -8.31
C HIS A 892 -4.26 -25.55 -7.68
N LEU A 893 -4.21 -26.81 -7.24
CA LEU A 893 -5.32 -27.57 -6.67
C LEU A 893 -5.43 -27.39 -5.15
N ALA A 894 -6.42 -28.07 -4.54
CA ALA A 894 -6.60 -28.11 -3.09
C ALA A 894 -5.68 -29.13 -2.42
N ASN A 895 -5.28 -28.86 -1.17
CA ASN A 895 -4.25 -29.61 -0.44
C ASN A 895 -2.88 -29.63 -1.14
N GLU A 896 -2.53 -28.50 -1.79
CA GLU A 896 -1.17 -28.29 -2.29
C GLU A 896 -0.17 -28.55 -1.17
N ARG A 897 0.90 -29.28 -1.52
CA ARG A 897 1.88 -29.79 -0.58
C ARG A 897 3.27 -29.79 -1.19
N MET A 898 4.27 -29.88 -0.33
CA MET A 898 5.66 -30.13 -0.72
C MET A 898 6.30 -31.07 0.30
N ARG A 899 7.01 -32.11 -0.17
CA ARG A 899 7.73 -33.03 0.74
C ARG A 899 8.89 -32.32 1.43
N LEU A 900 8.96 -32.45 2.76
CA LEU A 900 10.01 -31.80 3.56
C LEU A 900 11.43 -32.26 3.16
N LEU A 901 11.55 -33.52 2.72
CA LEU A 901 12.80 -34.05 2.16
C LEU A 901 13.20 -33.31 0.88
N ASN A 902 12.25 -33.08 -0.03
CA ASN A 902 12.49 -32.37 -1.29
C ASN A 902 12.91 -30.92 -1.04
N LEU A 903 12.25 -30.20 -0.13
CA LEU A 903 12.64 -28.83 0.24
C LEU A 903 14.08 -28.78 0.81
N ARG A 904 14.42 -29.68 1.74
CA ARG A 904 15.75 -29.73 2.38
C ARG A 904 16.86 -30.22 1.45
N ASN A 905 16.60 -31.24 0.62
CA ASN A 905 17.55 -31.68 -0.38
C ASN A 905 17.69 -30.67 -1.52
N GLY A 906 16.61 -29.97 -1.90
CA GLY A 906 16.65 -28.86 -2.85
C GLY A 906 17.63 -27.78 -2.46
N LYS A 907 17.55 -27.31 -1.20
CA LYS A 907 18.57 -26.42 -0.61
C LYS A 907 19.98 -27.00 -0.78
N ARG A 908 20.21 -28.28 -0.46
CA ARG A 908 21.53 -28.93 -0.56
C ARG A 908 22.03 -29.08 -2.00
N VAL A 909 21.14 -29.33 -2.96
CA VAL A 909 21.47 -29.35 -4.40
C VAL A 909 21.92 -27.96 -4.84
N VAL A 910 21.22 -26.90 -4.41
CA VAL A 910 21.61 -25.51 -4.71
C VAL A 910 22.93 -25.14 -4.03
N GLU A 911 23.19 -25.58 -2.79
CA GLU A 911 24.52 -25.43 -2.14
C GLU A 911 25.64 -26.07 -2.98
N SER A 912 25.49 -27.33 -3.39
CA SER A 912 26.45 -28.04 -4.25
C SER A 912 26.61 -27.36 -5.62
N TYR A 913 25.50 -26.92 -6.22
CA TYR A 913 25.49 -26.26 -7.52
C TYR A 913 26.27 -24.94 -7.51
N LEU A 914 25.97 -24.03 -6.58
CA LEU A 914 26.66 -22.75 -6.47
C LEU A 914 28.17 -22.92 -6.21
N ALA A 915 28.55 -23.90 -5.37
CA ALA A 915 29.95 -24.24 -5.13
C ALA A 915 30.65 -24.80 -6.38
N ARG A 916 29.96 -25.62 -7.20
CA ARG A 916 30.49 -26.13 -8.48
C ARG A 916 30.67 -25.02 -9.52
N LEU A 917 29.75 -24.06 -9.61
CA LEU A 917 29.85 -22.93 -10.56
C LEU A 917 31.07 -22.02 -10.31
N ALA A 918 31.49 -21.87 -9.05
CA ALA A 918 32.70 -21.14 -8.68
C ALA A 918 34.00 -21.77 -9.22
N LEU A 919 33.97 -23.08 -9.53
CA LEU A 919 35.12 -23.84 -10.02
C LEU A 919 35.21 -23.92 -11.54
N LEU A 920 34.13 -23.59 -12.26
CA LEU A 920 34.16 -23.47 -13.73
C LEU A 920 35.10 -22.33 -14.13
N GLU A 921 35.79 -22.47 -15.26
CA GLU A 921 36.62 -21.40 -15.87
C GLU A 921 35.77 -20.49 -16.78
#